data_AF-A0A7C6XGJ9-F1
#
_entry.id   AF-A0A7C6XGJ9-F1
#
_cell.length_a   1.000
_cell.length_b   1.000
_cell.length_c   1.000
_cell.angle_alpha   90.00
_cell.angle_beta   90.00
_cell.angle_gamma   90.00
#
_symmetry.space_group_name_H-M   'P 1'
#
loop_
_entity.id
_entity.type
_entity.pdbx_description
1 polymer ?
#
loop_
_entity_poly.entity_id
_entity_poly.type
_entity_poly.pdbx_seq_one_letter_code
_entity_poly.pdbx_strand_id
1 'polypeptide(L)'
;MWKEQMVIGLLLLVASPALAVEYASGRDIEDGTTLRLARQWTPILRDGFEEFPGAWKLENFEDRLRIGVLPPTLPEAAVPGEPAPKLEPHSGKACLVIAGTDEKGDTAWGLERRIDTVPGGRPFRLSFQACYNRDLRRIHGHKELYWSRIRWLDAAGNEAGVNSFTFGEVSERWREHVVQGTIPKNARQAVLSIGFDSPNLPTGSYVCLDDLSLSILTDPPRYVESGELISRPVRIPPGARLSYQAETPRDTRVLLRVRTAPDDAGAPGEWTAWMGPDGSEQAAFPANGAPLPAASRAHAWAQYRVHLHTSDPAVTPIVRSVTLGTGSRRVTERAWSGPDRRPPVLIRRSPGRTAQADAPVRFVLHDGEGSGIDPRSVRVFVDGRLVTRGLTREPDGTYRYTPEQPFTPVGIQPGFGGWAKANYQGLLSISEGEPREPGGAPSLLLRGRTGDTAFALTSPVVAVQGGATYHVRFWSRHTMPLDKAGEGSGSYSSGIFFLDAQGRPVGERVPIDFGDADPQWHETQMSVVAPPEARAAYIRIGWDHPNIGPGEEVAFADLSFEGPPAQAPWIPNLHQITVDASDLCGNALSDEMWLLIREPRTRGIVTLRDDGVTLIDGQPFFPIGIYAVWKREHNRNSFDRAFQE
;
A
#
# COMPACT_ATOMS: atom_id res chain seq x y z
N MET A 1 35.40 -44.96 -16.47
CA MET A 1 35.36 -44.61 -17.91
C MET A 1 33.96 -44.08 -18.17
N TRP A 2 33.83 -42.75 -18.31
CA TRP A 2 32.73 -41.96 -18.90
C TRP A 2 31.29 -42.20 -18.36
N LYS A 3 30.79 -41.31 -17.48
CA LYS A 3 30.09 -40.03 -17.76
C LYS A 3 28.64 -40.24 -18.21
N GLU A 4 27.69 -39.90 -17.34
CA GLU A 4 26.74 -38.78 -17.53
C GLU A 4 25.79 -38.68 -16.32
N GLN A 5 26.11 -37.77 -15.40
CA GLN A 5 25.16 -37.21 -14.44
C GLN A 5 24.51 -36.01 -15.12
N MET A 6 23.23 -36.11 -15.47
CA MET A 6 22.42 -34.96 -15.88
C MET A 6 21.92 -34.26 -14.61
N VAL A 7 22.64 -33.22 -14.20
CA VAL A 7 22.18 -32.23 -13.23
C VAL A 7 21.14 -31.37 -13.94
N ILE A 8 19.85 -31.63 -13.71
CA ILE A 8 18.80 -30.64 -13.99
C ILE A 8 18.77 -29.72 -12.78
N GLY A 9 19.51 -28.61 -12.90
CA GLY A 9 19.38 -27.48 -11.99
C GLY A 9 18.00 -26.88 -12.16
N LEU A 10 17.14 -27.09 -11.16
CA LEU A 10 15.92 -26.32 -10.99
C LEU A 10 16.37 -24.89 -10.64
N LEU A 11 16.40 -24.02 -11.65
CA LEU A 11 16.47 -22.58 -11.48
C LEU A 11 15.19 -22.14 -10.77
N LEU A 12 15.21 -22.17 -9.44
CA LEU A 12 14.32 -21.37 -8.62
C LEU A 12 14.60 -19.91 -8.98
N LEU A 13 13.75 -19.35 -9.84
CA LEU A 13 13.51 -17.91 -9.91
C LEU A 13 12.89 -17.52 -8.56
N VAL A 14 13.75 -17.45 -7.53
CA VAL A 14 13.50 -16.56 -6.41
C VAL A 14 13.48 -15.20 -7.06
N ALA A 15 12.28 -14.65 -7.26
CA ALA A 15 12.13 -13.22 -7.33
C ALA A 15 12.66 -12.70 -6.00
N SER A 16 13.97 -12.45 -5.94
CA SER A 16 14.52 -11.57 -4.93
C SER A 16 13.61 -10.36 -4.93
N PRO A 17 13.09 -9.90 -3.77
CA PRO A 17 12.56 -8.55 -3.74
C PRO A 17 13.69 -7.71 -4.32
N ALA A 18 13.46 -7.11 -5.49
CA ALA A 18 14.43 -6.21 -6.07
C ALA A 18 14.72 -5.23 -4.94
N LEU A 19 15.93 -5.30 -4.38
CA LEU A 19 16.41 -4.32 -3.42
C LEU A 19 16.11 -3.01 -4.11
N ALA A 20 15.14 -2.25 -3.59
CA ALA A 20 14.77 -0.97 -4.15
C ALA A 20 16.08 -0.22 -4.30
N VAL A 21 16.49 0.03 -5.55
CA VAL A 21 17.68 0.81 -5.80
C VAL A 21 17.27 2.20 -5.34
N GLU A 22 17.60 2.55 -4.10
CA GLU A 22 17.38 3.90 -3.59
C GLU A 22 18.26 4.82 -4.43
N TYR A 23 17.69 5.38 -5.50
CA TYR A 23 18.42 6.30 -6.36
C TYR A 23 18.69 7.60 -5.60
N ALA A 24 17.80 8.02 -4.70
CA ALA A 24 18.00 9.18 -3.84
C ALA A 24 18.08 8.76 -2.37
N SER A 25 19.00 9.36 -1.62
CA SER A 25 19.16 9.11 -0.19
C SER A 25 19.74 10.33 0.52
N GLY A 26 19.48 10.42 1.83
CA GLY A 26 20.01 11.46 2.69
C GLY A 26 20.41 10.86 4.04
N ARG A 27 21.63 11.16 4.50
CA ARG A 27 22.13 10.70 5.79
C ARG A 27 22.78 11.86 6.53
N ASP A 28 22.44 12.02 7.81
CA ASP A 28 23.07 13.00 8.71
C ASP A 28 23.04 14.45 8.17
N ILE A 29 21.96 14.77 7.48
CA ILE A 29 21.68 16.09 6.91
C ILE A 29 20.34 16.61 7.43
N GLU A 30 20.22 17.93 7.51
CA GLU A 30 18.93 18.61 7.62
C GLU A 30 18.50 19.11 6.25
N ASP A 31 17.29 18.73 5.88
CA ASP A 31 16.63 19.07 4.63
C ASP A 31 15.61 20.21 4.84
N GLY A 32 15.12 20.81 3.75
CA GLY A 32 14.40 22.08 3.72
C GLY A 32 14.96 23.01 2.65
N THR A 33 14.77 24.34 2.78
CA THR A 33 15.20 25.32 1.76
C THR A 33 16.70 25.31 1.45
N THR A 34 17.51 24.80 2.37
CA THR A 34 18.96 24.66 2.25
C THR A 34 19.41 23.32 2.80
N LEU A 35 20.45 22.72 2.23
CA LEU A 35 21.07 21.50 2.74
C LEU A 35 22.21 21.87 3.71
N ARG A 36 22.18 21.29 4.91
CA ARG A 36 23.23 21.44 5.94
C ARG A 36 23.41 20.14 6.72
N LEU A 37 24.45 20.05 7.55
CA LEU A 37 24.62 18.91 8.46
C LEU A 37 23.45 18.82 9.44
N ALA A 38 23.06 17.61 9.83
CA ALA A 38 22.05 17.43 10.85
C ALA A 38 22.53 17.99 12.20
N ARG A 39 21.63 18.65 12.94
CA ARG A 39 21.94 19.03 14.31
C ARG A 39 21.96 17.80 15.21
N GLN A 40 22.83 17.84 16.21
CA GLN A 40 22.95 16.82 17.24
C GLN A 40 21.78 16.91 18.21
N TRP A 41 21.24 15.74 18.53
CA TRP A 41 20.19 15.56 19.50
C TRP A 41 20.76 14.80 20.70
N THR A 42 20.56 15.33 21.91
CA THR A 42 20.93 14.64 23.15
C THR A 42 19.75 13.82 23.63
N PRO A 43 19.89 12.48 23.76
CA PRO A 43 18.82 11.65 24.31
C PRO A 43 18.60 11.98 25.78
N ILE A 44 17.34 12.16 26.17
CA ILE A 44 16.90 12.26 27.57
C ILE A 44 16.13 11.01 28.02
N LEU A 45 15.73 10.17 27.07
CA LEU A 45 15.22 8.83 27.27
C LEU A 45 15.69 7.96 26.09
N ARG A 46 16.16 6.75 26.39
CA ARG A 46 16.37 5.67 25.42
C ARG A 46 15.85 4.38 26.01
N ASP A 47 15.18 3.59 25.19
CA ASP A 47 14.65 2.30 25.60
C ASP A 47 14.52 1.39 24.38
N GLY A 48 15.22 0.24 24.38
CA GLY A 48 15.01 -0.84 23.41
C GLY A 48 14.03 -1.90 23.93
N PHE A 49 13.44 -1.68 25.12
CA PHE A 49 12.51 -2.57 25.80
C PHE A 49 13.11 -3.90 26.27
N GLU A 50 14.43 -4.08 26.27
CA GLU A 50 15.06 -5.33 26.70
C GLU A 50 14.84 -5.63 28.19
N GLU A 51 14.63 -4.60 29.03
CA GLU A 51 14.37 -4.71 30.46
C GLU A 51 12.88 -4.49 30.83
N PHE A 52 11.95 -4.59 29.88
CA PHE A 52 10.53 -4.33 30.11
C PHE A 52 9.91 -5.23 31.21
N PRO A 53 9.02 -4.72 32.09
CA PRO A 53 8.45 -3.37 32.09
C PRO A 53 9.42 -2.30 32.63
N GLY A 54 10.53 -2.71 33.26
CA GLY A 54 11.57 -1.82 33.75
C GLY A 54 10.98 -0.68 34.57
N ALA A 55 11.12 0.52 34.03
CA ALA A 55 10.64 1.74 34.68
C ALA A 55 9.44 2.39 33.96
N TRP A 56 8.73 1.59 33.14
CA TRP A 56 7.42 1.90 32.58
C TRP A 56 6.31 1.44 33.53
N LYS A 57 5.28 2.28 33.67
CA LYS A 57 3.99 1.86 34.22
C LYS A 57 3.18 1.25 33.08
N LEU A 58 2.77 -0.01 33.24
CA LEU A 58 1.92 -0.73 32.29
C LEU A 58 0.47 -0.77 32.80
N GLU A 59 -0.47 -0.49 31.91
CA GLU A 59 -1.89 -0.73 32.08
C GLU A 59 -2.37 -1.63 30.93
N ASN A 60 -3.01 -2.75 31.29
CA ASN A 60 -3.63 -3.72 30.39
C ASN A 60 -5.08 -3.89 30.84
N PHE A 61 -6.01 -3.17 30.20
CA PHE A 61 -7.39 -3.16 30.64
C PHE A 61 -8.02 -4.55 30.39
N GLU A 62 -8.69 -5.07 31.41
CA GLU A 62 -9.29 -6.43 31.44
C GLU A 62 -8.31 -7.59 31.14
N ASP A 63 -7.00 -7.35 31.16
CA ASP A 63 -5.94 -8.34 30.90
C ASP A 63 -6.11 -9.13 29.58
N ARG A 64 -6.72 -8.51 28.56
CA ARG A 64 -7.03 -9.14 27.25
C ARG A 64 -5.91 -9.02 26.20
N LEU A 65 -4.74 -8.56 26.63
CA LEU A 65 -3.54 -8.49 25.80
C LEU A 65 -2.40 -9.28 26.42
N ARG A 66 -1.60 -9.92 25.55
CA ARG A 66 -0.26 -10.37 25.91
C ARG A 66 0.72 -9.24 25.64
N ILE A 67 1.26 -8.66 26.71
CA ILE A 67 2.24 -7.57 26.64
C ILE A 67 3.56 -8.05 27.23
N GLY A 68 4.62 -8.04 26.43
CA GLY A 68 5.93 -8.52 26.86
C GLY A 68 7.00 -8.43 25.79
N VAL A 69 8.17 -8.96 26.10
CA VAL A 69 9.36 -8.85 25.24
C VAL A 69 9.46 -10.04 24.30
N LEU A 70 9.70 -9.77 23.01
CA LEU A 70 10.10 -10.76 22.03
C LEU A 70 11.63 -10.76 21.90
N PRO A 71 12.33 -11.88 22.19
CA PRO A 71 13.79 -11.96 22.09
C PRO A 71 14.31 -11.96 20.64
N PRO A 72 15.61 -11.70 20.42
CA PRO A 72 16.22 -11.63 19.08
C PRO A 72 16.22 -12.96 18.32
N THR A 73 16.15 -14.09 19.04
CA THR A 73 16.07 -15.43 18.46
C THR A 73 14.86 -16.15 19.02
N LEU A 74 13.98 -16.61 18.15
CA LEU A 74 12.92 -17.55 18.53
C LEU A 74 13.59 -18.86 18.99
N PRO A 75 13.27 -19.41 20.17
CA PRO A 75 13.78 -20.72 20.54
C PRO A 75 13.31 -21.76 19.51
N GLU A 76 14.20 -22.68 19.11
CA GLU A 76 13.97 -23.74 18.10
C GLU A 76 12.78 -24.67 18.38
N ALA A 77 12.09 -24.52 19.51
CA ALA A 77 10.90 -25.26 19.88
C ALA A 77 9.75 -24.31 20.22
N ALA A 78 9.10 -23.76 19.20
CA ALA A 78 7.73 -23.27 19.36
C ALA A 78 6.81 -24.49 19.59
N VAL A 79 5.89 -24.35 20.54
CA VAL A 79 4.84 -25.32 20.87
C VAL A 79 4.18 -25.85 19.58
N PRO A 80 3.95 -27.17 19.42
CA PRO A 80 3.29 -27.71 18.25
C PRO A 80 1.87 -27.13 18.13
N GLY A 81 1.60 -26.38 17.06
CA GLY A 81 0.24 -25.94 16.71
C GLY A 81 0.04 -24.43 16.55
N GLU A 82 1.00 -23.58 16.90
CA GLU A 82 0.90 -22.13 16.63
C GLU A 82 1.95 -21.72 15.58
N PRO A 83 1.55 -21.02 14.50
CA PRO A 83 2.51 -20.42 13.58
C PRO A 83 3.32 -19.38 14.35
N ALA A 84 4.63 -19.62 14.48
CA ALA A 84 5.54 -18.65 15.10
C ALA A 84 5.41 -17.30 14.36
N PRO A 85 5.29 -16.17 15.08
CA PRO A 85 5.33 -14.87 14.43
C PRO A 85 6.68 -14.75 13.70
N LYS A 86 6.65 -14.60 12.37
CA LYS A 86 7.83 -14.32 11.54
C LYS A 86 8.27 -12.86 11.73
N LEU A 87 8.43 -12.41 12.97
CA LEU A 87 8.86 -11.06 13.28
C LEU A 87 10.21 -11.12 13.98
N GLU A 88 11.24 -10.63 13.30
CA GLU A 88 12.54 -10.38 13.91
C GLU A 88 12.57 -8.94 14.45
N PRO A 89 13.09 -8.71 15.67
CA PRO A 89 13.27 -7.38 16.24
C PRO A 89 14.13 -6.47 15.34
N HIS A 90 13.78 -5.19 15.23
CA HIS A 90 14.46 -4.25 14.34
C HIS A 90 15.94 -4.07 14.69
N SER A 91 16.22 -3.90 15.98
CA SER A 91 17.56 -3.69 16.51
C SER A 91 18.46 -4.94 16.47
N GLY A 92 17.89 -6.11 16.12
CA GLY A 92 18.53 -7.41 16.31
C GLY A 92 18.68 -7.82 17.78
N LYS A 93 17.99 -7.11 18.70
CA LYS A 93 17.88 -7.43 20.13
C LYS A 93 16.45 -7.82 20.47
N ALA A 94 15.95 -7.45 21.65
CA ALA A 94 14.58 -7.72 22.03
C ALA A 94 13.68 -6.53 21.68
N CYS A 95 12.40 -6.75 21.43
CA CYS A 95 11.42 -5.67 21.19
C CYS A 95 10.16 -5.89 22.03
N LEU A 96 9.39 -4.82 22.26
CA LEU A 96 8.11 -4.92 22.97
C LEU A 96 7.01 -5.37 22.01
N VAL A 97 6.20 -6.34 22.43
CA VAL A 97 5.02 -6.83 21.70
C VAL A 97 3.78 -6.64 22.55
N ILE A 98 2.75 -6.06 21.93
CA ILE A 98 1.39 -5.95 22.44
C ILE A 98 0.50 -6.75 21.50
N ALA A 99 0.02 -7.91 21.93
CA ALA A 99 -0.75 -8.83 21.09
C ALA A 99 -2.12 -9.13 21.67
N GLY A 100 -3.15 -9.08 20.83
CA GLY A 100 -4.50 -9.51 21.16
C GLY A 100 -4.57 -10.99 21.52
N THR A 101 -5.20 -11.33 22.65
CA THR A 101 -5.44 -12.72 23.05
C THR A 101 -6.91 -13.12 22.97
N ASP A 102 -7.83 -12.15 22.96
CA ASP A 102 -9.28 -12.37 22.90
C ASP A 102 -9.88 -11.80 21.60
N GLU A 103 -10.92 -12.46 21.07
CA GLU A 103 -11.64 -12.01 19.87
C GLU A 103 -12.71 -10.96 20.19
N LYS A 104 -13.18 -10.94 21.44
CA LYS A 104 -14.22 -10.03 21.91
C LYS A 104 -13.72 -9.33 23.18
N GLY A 105 -14.01 -8.05 23.34
CA GLY A 105 -13.64 -7.31 24.56
C GLY A 105 -12.90 -6.02 24.27
N ASP A 106 -12.74 -5.24 25.33
CA ASP A 106 -11.97 -4.01 25.34
C ASP A 106 -10.49 -4.37 25.52
N THR A 107 -9.65 -3.90 24.60
CA THR A 107 -8.21 -4.13 24.64
C THR A 107 -7.45 -2.83 24.86
N ALA A 108 -8.01 -1.92 25.65
CA ALA A 108 -7.34 -0.69 26.00
C ALA A 108 -6.02 -0.97 26.73
N TRP A 109 -4.96 -0.26 26.35
CA TRP A 109 -3.66 -0.41 26.96
C TRP A 109 -2.89 0.89 27.02
N GLY A 110 -1.95 0.98 27.96
CA GLY A 110 -1.13 2.15 28.13
C GLY A 110 0.22 1.83 28.76
N LEU A 111 1.27 2.44 28.22
CA LEU A 111 2.60 2.51 28.78
C LEU A 111 2.85 3.95 29.19
N GLU A 112 3.31 4.18 30.41
CA GLU A 112 3.64 5.51 30.89
C GLU A 112 5.06 5.57 31.47
N ARG A 113 5.86 6.53 31.02
CA ARG A 113 7.23 6.80 31.48
C ARG A 113 7.36 8.24 31.92
N ARG A 114 7.76 8.46 33.18
CA ARG A 114 8.07 9.79 33.70
C ARG A 114 9.51 10.17 33.41
N ILE A 115 9.70 11.45 33.09
CA ILE A 115 11.00 12.08 32.84
C ILE A 115 11.11 13.28 33.79
N ASP A 116 12.00 13.17 34.76
CA ASP A 116 12.05 14.09 35.90
C ASP A 116 12.64 15.46 35.57
N THR A 117 13.37 15.59 34.46
CA THR A 117 13.99 16.86 34.08
C THR A 117 13.98 17.03 32.57
N VAL A 118 13.33 18.11 32.12
CA VAL A 118 13.35 18.56 30.73
C VAL A 118 13.65 20.06 30.63
N PRO A 119 14.42 20.50 29.63
CA PRO A 119 14.70 21.91 29.44
C PRO A 119 13.61 22.59 28.60
N GLY A 120 12.73 23.34 29.27
CA GLY A 120 11.66 24.11 28.65
C GLY A 120 12.15 25.06 27.54
N GLY A 121 11.37 25.17 26.47
CA GLY A 121 11.67 26.03 25.31
C GLY A 121 12.58 25.41 24.25
N ARG A 122 13.13 24.21 24.48
CA ARG A 122 13.99 23.53 23.50
C ARG A 122 13.19 22.65 22.53
N PRO A 123 13.62 22.51 21.27
CA PRO A 123 13.06 21.51 20.37
C PRO A 123 13.30 20.09 20.90
N PHE A 124 12.32 19.22 20.71
CA PHE A 124 12.40 17.79 21.01
C PHE A 124 12.14 16.94 19.75
N ARG A 125 12.64 15.71 19.79
CA ARG A 125 12.37 14.64 18.82
C ARG A 125 12.11 13.35 19.59
N LEU A 126 10.91 12.79 19.47
CA LEU A 126 10.62 11.41 19.81
C LEU A 126 10.77 10.57 18.54
N SER A 127 11.57 9.51 18.58
CA SER A 127 11.69 8.53 17.51
C SER A 127 11.57 7.12 18.06
N PHE A 128 10.88 6.23 17.35
CA PHE A 128 10.79 4.80 17.68
C PHE A 128 10.46 4.00 16.43
N GLN A 129 10.79 2.71 16.42
CA GLN A 129 10.41 1.77 15.38
C GLN A 129 9.11 1.08 15.76
N ALA A 130 8.20 0.89 14.81
CA ALA A 130 6.99 0.12 15.03
C ALA A 130 6.58 -0.72 13.81
N CYS A 131 5.94 -1.86 14.08
CA CYS A 131 5.20 -2.63 13.09
C CYS A 131 3.89 -3.14 13.70
N TYR A 132 2.87 -3.29 12.86
CA TYR A 132 1.51 -3.59 13.29
C TYR A 132 0.66 -4.02 12.10
N ASN A 133 -0.26 -4.96 12.34
CA ASN A 133 -1.13 -5.53 11.31
C ASN A 133 -2.55 -4.93 11.30
N ARG A 134 -2.72 -3.72 11.86
CA ARG A 134 -3.99 -2.98 11.95
C ARG A 134 -3.81 -1.54 11.45
N ASP A 135 -4.87 -0.94 10.91
CA ASP A 135 -4.86 0.50 10.60
C ASP A 135 -4.97 1.29 11.90
N LEU A 136 -3.92 2.03 12.23
CA LEU A 136 -3.78 2.80 13.46
C LEU A 136 -3.64 4.30 13.18
N ARG A 137 -4.11 4.77 12.01
CA ARG A 137 -4.21 6.22 11.69
C ARG A 137 -5.20 6.93 12.62
N ARG A 138 -6.17 6.21 13.15
CA ARG A 138 -7.22 6.72 14.04
C ARG A 138 -7.23 5.95 15.34
N ILE A 139 -6.37 6.37 16.27
CA ILE A 139 -6.40 5.88 17.64
C ILE A 139 -7.13 6.86 18.55
N HIS A 140 -7.84 6.33 19.55
CA HIS A 140 -8.46 7.14 20.60
C HIS A 140 -8.15 6.54 21.96
N GLY A 141 -7.89 7.39 22.95
CA GLY A 141 -7.91 7.00 24.35
C GLY A 141 -9.31 7.13 24.97
N HIS A 142 -9.47 6.61 26.18
CA HIS A 142 -10.70 6.74 26.95
C HIS A 142 -10.54 7.83 28.02
N LYS A 143 -11.27 8.94 27.87
CA LYS A 143 -11.14 10.11 28.76
C LYS A 143 -9.69 10.61 28.81
N GLU A 144 -8.98 10.45 29.93
CA GLU A 144 -7.56 10.83 30.09
C GLU A 144 -6.59 9.64 30.04
N LEU A 145 -7.11 8.42 29.82
CA LEU A 145 -6.34 7.19 29.81
C LEU A 145 -6.00 6.75 28.38
N TYR A 146 -4.94 5.94 28.27
CA TYR A 146 -4.55 5.24 27.04
C TYR A 146 -4.25 6.17 25.85
N TRP A 147 -3.86 7.42 26.07
CA TRP A 147 -3.46 8.29 24.96
C TRP A 147 -1.98 8.13 24.61
N SER A 148 -1.69 8.04 23.31
CA SER A 148 -0.33 8.21 22.79
C SER A 148 0.03 9.70 22.73
N ARG A 149 0.75 10.18 23.74
CA ARG A 149 1.07 11.61 23.91
C ARG A 149 2.30 11.84 24.79
N ILE A 150 2.89 13.02 24.66
CA ILE A 150 3.83 13.59 25.61
C ILE A 150 3.11 14.70 26.37
N ARG A 151 2.94 14.53 27.68
CA ARG A 151 2.47 15.60 28.57
C ARG A 151 3.69 16.32 29.15
N TRP A 152 3.75 17.62 28.99
CA TRP A 152 4.79 18.47 29.57
C TRP A 152 4.25 19.08 30.85
N LEU A 153 4.99 18.95 31.95
CA LEU A 153 4.55 19.42 33.25
C LEU A 153 5.47 20.54 33.75
N ASP A 154 4.90 21.53 34.42
CA ASP A 154 5.64 22.58 35.12
C ASP A 154 6.33 22.05 36.40
N ALA A 155 7.00 22.94 37.14
CA ALA A 155 7.70 22.57 38.39
C ALA A 155 6.75 22.08 39.50
N ALA A 156 5.48 22.47 39.48
CA ALA A 156 4.46 22.05 40.43
C ALA A 156 3.73 20.77 39.99
N GLY A 157 4.02 20.25 38.79
CA GLY A 157 3.39 19.07 38.21
C GLY A 157 2.11 19.36 37.44
N ASN A 158 1.76 20.63 37.20
CA ASN A 158 0.60 20.97 36.37
C ASN A 158 0.95 20.87 34.89
N GLU A 159 -0.04 20.55 34.06
CA GLU A 159 0.16 20.46 32.61
C GLU A 159 0.48 21.83 32.00
N ALA A 160 1.65 21.91 31.37
CA ALA A 160 2.14 23.07 30.63
C ALA A 160 1.87 22.95 29.11
N GLY A 161 1.59 21.74 28.62
CA GLY A 161 1.22 21.47 27.23
C GLY A 161 1.28 19.99 26.88
N VAL A 162 0.75 19.65 25.70
CA VAL A 162 0.63 18.26 25.22
C VAL A 162 1.05 18.16 23.76
N ASN A 163 1.75 17.08 23.42
CA ASN A 163 1.99 16.66 22.05
C ASN A 163 1.46 15.25 21.85
N SER A 164 0.31 15.11 21.19
CA SER A 164 -0.25 13.81 20.81
C SER A 164 0.37 13.29 19.51
N PHE A 165 0.38 11.97 19.36
CA PHE A 165 0.83 11.31 18.13
C PHE A 165 0.02 10.04 17.88
N THR A 166 0.02 9.61 16.63
CA THR A 166 -0.64 8.38 16.19
C THR A 166 0.37 7.50 15.45
N PHE A 167 -0.09 6.32 15.07
CA PHE A 167 0.62 5.44 14.16
C PHE A 167 0.11 5.68 12.73
N GLY A 168 0.35 4.73 11.83
CA GLY A 168 0.00 4.81 10.42
C GLY A 168 -0.94 3.70 9.94
N GLU A 169 -0.97 3.50 8.63
CA GLU A 169 -1.62 2.36 7.98
C GLU A 169 -0.90 1.07 8.30
N VAL A 170 -1.59 -0.06 8.14
CA VAL A 170 -1.06 -1.42 8.32
C VAL A 170 0.36 -1.52 7.77
N SER A 171 1.30 -1.94 8.63
CA SER A 171 2.68 -2.17 8.23
C SER A 171 3.30 -3.30 9.04
N GLU A 172 3.39 -4.47 8.44
CA GLU A 172 4.11 -5.62 9.02
C GLU A 172 5.63 -5.51 8.86
N ARG A 173 6.11 -4.46 8.19
CA ARG A 173 7.52 -4.05 8.18
C ARG A 173 7.75 -2.99 9.24
N TRP A 174 8.90 -3.03 9.90
CA TRP A 174 9.35 -1.97 10.80
C TRP A 174 9.40 -0.62 10.07
N ARG A 175 8.79 0.39 10.67
CA ARG A 175 8.82 1.77 10.22
C ARG A 175 9.23 2.69 11.35
N GLU A 176 10.05 3.67 11.01
CA GLU A 176 10.40 4.75 11.93
C GLU A 176 9.23 5.72 12.05
N HIS A 177 8.82 5.97 13.30
CA HIS A 177 7.90 7.02 13.68
C HIS A 177 8.68 8.16 14.32
N VAL A 178 8.46 9.39 13.85
CA VAL A 178 9.12 10.59 14.37
C VAL A 178 8.10 11.66 14.74
N VAL A 179 8.14 12.13 15.98
CA VAL A 179 7.34 13.26 16.48
C VAL A 179 8.29 14.37 16.90
N GLN A 180 8.09 15.57 16.38
CA GLN A 180 8.90 16.75 16.70
C GLN A 180 8.02 17.89 17.20
N GLY A 181 8.60 18.73 18.05
CA GLY A 181 7.94 19.92 18.57
C GLY A 181 8.87 20.76 19.41
N THR A 182 8.30 21.71 20.13
CA THR A 182 9.02 22.54 21.11
C THR A 182 8.46 22.30 22.49
N ILE A 183 9.32 22.03 23.45
CA ILE A 183 8.94 21.87 24.86
C ILE A 183 8.39 23.21 25.37
N PRO A 184 7.22 23.28 26.03
CA PRO A 184 6.71 24.51 26.63
C PRO A 184 7.76 25.18 27.54
N LYS A 185 7.86 26.52 27.52
CA LYS A 185 8.94 27.26 28.21
C LYS A 185 8.99 27.03 29.72
N ASN A 186 7.83 26.87 30.35
CA ASN A 186 7.67 26.62 31.78
C ASN A 186 7.75 25.13 32.15
N ALA A 187 7.82 24.21 31.18
CA ALA A 187 7.91 22.78 31.47
C ALA A 187 9.26 22.42 32.11
N ARG A 188 9.21 21.53 33.10
CA ARG A 188 10.35 21.00 33.85
C ARG A 188 10.36 19.49 33.92
N GLN A 189 9.23 18.84 33.72
CA GLN A 189 9.08 17.38 33.67
C GLN A 189 8.28 16.98 32.44
N ALA A 190 8.33 15.69 32.09
CA ALA A 190 7.47 15.12 31.07
C ALA A 190 6.93 13.76 31.48
N VAL A 191 5.80 13.40 30.89
CA VAL A 191 5.21 12.07 30.95
C VAL A 191 4.97 11.61 29.52
N LEU A 192 5.73 10.61 29.09
CA LEU A 192 5.54 9.94 27.80
C LEU A 192 4.55 8.80 27.98
N SER A 193 3.46 8.84 27.24
CA SER A 193 2.42 7.81 27.21
C SER A 193 2.32 7.22 25.80
N ILE A 194 2.25 5.89 25.69
CA ILE A 194 2.01 5.16 24.44
C ILE A 194 0.89 4.16 24.69
N GLY A 195 -0.13 4.16 23.85
CA GLY A 195 -1.31 3.32 24.03
C GLY A 195 -2.52 3.84 23.27
N PHE A 196 -3.61 3.09 23.36
CA PHE A 196 -4.95 3.43 22.85
C PHE A 196 -6.02 2.53 23.46
N ASP A 197 -7.25 3.04 23.47
CA ASP A 197 -8.49 2.31 23.75
C ASP A 197 -9.05 1.73 22.44
N SER A 198 -9.18 2.55 21.39
CA SER A 198 -9.60 2.10 20.07
C SER A 198 -8.54 2.37 18.99
N PRO A 199 -8.43 1.52 17.95
CA PRO A 199 -9.20 0.29 17.73
C PRO A 199 -8.77 -0.87 18.65
N ASN A 200 -9.69 -1.80 18.92
CA ASN A 200 -9.35 -3.03 19.65
C ASN A 200 -8.38 -3.92 18.84
N LEU A 201 -7.55 -4.68 19.56
CA LEU A 201 -6.60 -5.65 19.05
C LEU A 201 -7.13 -7.07 19.32
N PRO A 202 -7.98 -7.64 18.44
CA PRO A 202 -8.44 -9.00 18.64
C PRO A 202 -7.34 -10.02 18.39
N THR A 203 -7.56 -11.29 18.76
CA THR A 203 -6.62 -12.40 18.55
C THR A 203 -5.97 -12.39 17.17
N GLY A 204 -4.64 -12.42 17.16
CA GLY A 204 -3.78 -12.33 15.97
C GLY A 204 -3.41 -10.90 15.56
N SER A 205 -4.02 -9.87 16.15
CA SER A 205 -3.61 -8.48 15.95
C SER A 205 -2.47 -8.11 16.90
N TYR A 206 -1.53 -7.30 16.44
CA TYR A 206 -0.39 -6.89 17.26
C TYR A 206 0.12 -5.47 16.94
N VAL A 207 0.80 -4.91 17.93
CA VAL A 207 1.69 -3.75 17.81
C VAL A 207 3.03 -4.11 18.42
N CYS A 208 4.12 -3.88 17.69
CA CYS A 208 5.47 -4.05 18.20
C CYS A 208 6.21 -2.71 18.20
N LEU A 209 7.04 -2.48 19.22
CA LEU A 209 7.82 -1.26 19.42
C LEU A 209 9.28 -1.59 19.70
N ASP A 210 10.20 -0.82 19.11
CA ASP A 210 11.65 -0.96 19.30
C ASP A 210 12.36 0.42 19.18
N ASP A 211 13.62 0.51 19.62
CA ASP A 211 14.52 1.66 19.46
C ASP A 211 13.92 3.03 19.86
N LEU A 212 13.20 3.11 20.98
CA LEU A 212 12.58 4.34 21.45
C LEU A 212 13.64 5.34 21.95
N SER A 213 13.53 6.58 21.51
CA SER A 213 14.38 7.69 21.94
C SER A 213 13.59 9.00 21.99
N LEU A 214 13.52 9.62 23.18
CA LEU A 214 13.15 11.02 23.29
C LEU A 214 14.44 11.83 23.44
N SER A 215 14.68 12.72 22.51
CA SER A 215 15.88 13.54 22.46
C SER A 215 15.55 15.03 22.37
N ILE A 216 16.47 15.86 22.83
CA ILE A 216 16.38 17.32 22.80
C ILE A 216 17.53 17.89 21.96
N LEU A 217 17.25 18.96 21.22
CA LEU A 217 18.26 19.61 20.38
C LEU A 217 19.34 20.22 21.26
N THR A 218 20.62 19.88 21.06
CA THR A 218 21.77 20.40 21.84
C THR A 218 21.80 21.94 21.88
N ASP A 219 22.25 22.52 23.00
CA ASP A 219 22.32 23.97 23.23
C ASP A 219 23.69 24.33 23.83
N PRO A 220 24.52 25.16 23.16
CA PRO A 220 24.28 25.70 21.82
C PRO A 220 24.14 24.60 20.76
N PRO A 221 23.41 24.84 19.65
CA PRO A 221 23.27 23.86 18.57
C PRO A 221 24.63 23.34 18.10
N ARG A 222 24.75 22.02 18.04
CA ARG A 222 25.93 21.34 17.49
C ARG A 222 25.53 20.54 16.26
N TYR A 223 26.46 20.34 15.34
CA TYR A 223 26.25 19.57 14.11
C TYR A 223 27.03 18.25 14.16
N VAL A 224 26.50 17.22 13.50
CA VAL A 224 27.23 15.98 13.22
C VAL A 224 28.45 16.25 12.34
N GLU A 225 29.49 15.43 12.43
CA GLU A 225 30.77 15.67 11.75
C GLU A 225 30.66 15.60 10.22
N SER A 226 29.83 14.69 9.71
CA SER A 226 29.65 14.49 8.27
C SER A 226 28.22 14.12 7.91
N GLY A 227 27.84 14.44 6.68
CA GLY A 227 26.53 14.12 6.11
C GLY A 227 26.60 13.93 4.60
N GLU A 228 25.65 13.20 4.04
CA GLU A 228 25.60 12.86 2.63
C GLU A 228 24.18 13.07 2.06
N LEU A 229 24.12 13.59 0.84
CA LEU A 229 22.94 13.59 -0.01
C LEU A 229 23.30 12.93 -1.34
N ILE A 230 22.48 11.99 -1.81
CA ILE A 230 22.47 11.49 -3.18
C ILE A 230 21.19 12.01 -3.85
N SER A 231 21.34 12.72 -4.97
CA SER A 231 20.21 13.25 -5.72
C SER A 231 19.42 12.16 -6.41
N ARG A 232 18.16 12.42 -6.70
CA ARG A 232 17.40 11.62 -7.69
C ARG A 232 18.08 11.63 -9.07
N PRO A 233 17.76 10.67 -9.96
CA PRO A 233 18.25 10.67 -11.32
C PRO A 233 17.73 11.87 -12.09
N VAL A 234 18.63 12.56 -12.79
CA VAL A 234 18.31 13.72 -13.61
C VAL A 234 18.70 13.46 -15.05
N ARG A 235 17.79 13.71 -15.99
CA ARG A 235 18.12 13.67 -17.42
C ARG A 235 19.04 14.82 -17.77
N ILE A 236 20.12 14.52 -18.50
CA ILE A 236 21.14 15.50 -18.89
C ILE A 236 21.33 15.56 -20.41
N PRO A 237 21.62 16.74 -20.97
CA PRO A 237 22.08 16.86 -22.35
C PRO A 237 23.56 16.45 -22.49
N PRO A 238 24.02 16.11 -23.73
CA PRO A 238 25.44 15.98 -24.01
C PRO A 238 26.21 17.24 -23.62
N GLY A 239 27.35 17.07 -22.95
CA GLY A 239 28.17 18.20 -22.49
C GLY A 239 27.57 18.99 -21.32
N ALA A 240 26.68 18.36 -20.53
CA ALA A 240 26.17 18.94 -19.29
C ALA A 240 27.29 19.46 -18.37
N ARG A 241 26.93 20.40 -17.50
CA ARG A 241 27.80 20.97 -16.47
C ARG A 241 27.17 20.80 -15.10
N LEU A 242 28.00 20.68 -14.08
CA LEU A 242 27.56 20.73 -12.68
C LEU A 242 28.10 22.01 -12.05
N SER A 243 27.24 22.74 -11.33
CA SER A 243 27.59 23.93 -10.54
C SER A 243 26.73 23.99 -9.28
N TYR A 244 27.17 24.69 -8.24
CA TYR A 244 26.40 24.80 -6.99
C TYR A 244 26.68 26.11 -6.27
N GLN A 245 25.74 26.52 -5.43
CA GLN A 245 25.89 27.65 -4.53
C GLN A 245 25.98 27.14 -3.10
N ALA A 246 27.07 27.44 -2.42
CA ALA A 246 27.26 27.07 -1.02
C ALA A 246 27.97 28.16 -0.21
N GLU A 247 27.72 28.18 1.08
CA GLU A 247 28.48 28.89 2.10
C GLU A 247 29.31 27.85 2.86
N THR A 248 30.63 28.03 2.85
CA THR A 248 31.58 27.15 3.53
C THR A 248 32.36 27.94 4.56
N PRO A 249 31.83 28.11 5.79
CA PRO A 249 32.58 28.69 6.89
C PRO A 249 33.93 28.00 7.10
N ARG A 250 34.84 28.66 7.82
CA ARG A 250 36.10 28.04 8.25
C ARG A 250 35.81 26.70 8.94
N ASP A 251 36.68 25.72 8.73
CA ASP A 251 36.58 24.37 9.32
C ASP A 251 35.42 23.51 8.77
N THR A 252 34.75 23.96 7.70
CA THR A 252 33.73 23.19 6.96
C THR A 252 34.17 22.88 5.53
N ARG A 253 33.59 21.83 4.93
CA ARG A 253 33.80 21.49 3.51
C ARG A 253 32.52 20.99 2.84
N VAL A 254 32.43 21.25 1.54
CA VAL A 254 31.42 20.72 0.62
C VAL A 254 32.16 20.02 -0.52
N LEU A 255 31.86 18.75 -0.75
CA LEU A 255 32.41 17.98 -1.86
C LEU A 255 31.26 17.48 -2.75
N LEU A 256 31.23 17.91 -4.01
CA LEU A 256 30.28 17.40 -4.99
C LEU A 256 30.96 16.49 -6.00
N ARG A 257 30.33 15.34 -6.27
CA ARG A 257 30.71 14.37 -7.30
C ARG A 257 29.48 13.97 -8.11
N VAL A 258 29.71 13.41 -9.29
CA VAL A 258 28.66 12.99 -10.21
C VAL A 258 28.85 11.52 -10.58
N ARG A 259 27.77 10.81 -10.84
CA ARG A 259 27.79 9.56 -11.62
C ARG A 259 26.81 9.69 -12.76
N THR A 260 27.05 8.97 -13.84
CA THR A 260 26.25 9.07 -15.07
C THR A 260 25.88 7.68 -15.58
N ALA A 261 24.80 7.58 -16.33
CA ALA A 261 24.32 6.32 -16.88
C ALA A 261 23.73 6.51 -18.29
N PRO A 262 23.85 5.50 -19.18
CA PRO A 262 23.09 5.46 -20.41
C PRO A 262 21.58 5.42 -20.12
N ASP A 263 20.78 5.74 -21.14
CA ASP A 263 19.34 5.48 -21.08
C ASP A 263 19.09 3.99 -21.30
N ASP A 264 18.39 3.35 -20.37
CA ASP A 264 17.89 1.99 -20.47
C ASP A 264 16.35 2.03 -20.44
N ALA A 265 15.74 2.01 -21.62
CA ALA A 265 14.29 2.02 -21.80
C ALA A 265 13.55 3.14 -21.04
N GLY A 266 14.15 4.33 -20.95
CA GLY A 266 13.56 5.48 -20.28
C GLY A 266 13.86 5.59 -18.78
N ALA A 267 14.71 4.71 -18.23
CA ALA A 267 15.29 4.78 -16.89
C ALA A 267 16.84 4.83 -16.97
N PRO A 268 17.55 5.11 -15.86
CA PRO A 268 19.01 4.99 -15.83
C PRO A 268 19.46 3.52 -15.95
N GLY A 269 20.38 3.25 -16.88
CA GLY A 269 21.09 1.96 -16.97
C GLY A 269 22.20 1.82 -15.94
N GLU A 270 23.29 1.14 -16.29
CA GLU A 270 24.44 0.99 -15.39
C GLU A 270 25.08 2.34 -15.04
N TRP A 271 25.22 2.62 -13.75
CA TRP A 271 25.89 3.82 -13.27
C TRP A 271 27.40 3.67 -13.35
N THR A 272 28.07 4.74 -13.77
CA THR A 272 29.52 4.89 -13.54
C THR A 272 29.83 4.98 -12.04
N ALA A 273 31.11 4.81 -11.71
CA ALA A 273 31.68 5.28 -10.45
C ALA A 273 31.41 6.79 -10.21
N TRP A 274 31.59 7.24 -8.97
CA TRP A 274 31.42 8.64 -8.58
C TRP A 274 32.66 9.45 -8.96
N MET A 275 32.52 10.45 -9.81
CA MET A 275 33.64 11.19 -10.38
C MET A 275 33.56 12.70 -10.10
N GLY A 276 34.71 13.35 -10.01
CA GLY A 276 34.89 14.79 -10.12
C GLY A 276 35.00 15.25 -11.59
N PRO A 277 35.35 16.52 -11.83
CA PRO A 277 35.42 17.08 -13.19
C PRO A 277 36.54 16.48 -14.06
N ASP A 278 37.57 15.89 -13.46
CA ASP A 278 38.67 15.21 -14.15
C ASP A 278 38.40 13.73 -14.44
N GLY A 279 37.23 13.20 -14.03
CA GLY A 279 36.88 11.79 -14.16
C GLY A 279 37.40 10.90 -13.03
N SER A 280 38.12 11.43 -12.05
CA SER A 280 38.60 10.68 -10.89
C SER A 280 37.61 10.73 -9.72
N GLU A 281 37.62 9.74 -8.84
CA GLU A 281 36.82 9.80 -7.61
C GLU A 281 37.40 10.78 -6.56
N GLN A 282 38.65 11.22 -6.73
CA GLN A 282 39.34 12.04 -5.74
C GLN A 282 38.92 13.51 -5.84
N ALA A 283 38.79 14.03 -7.06
CA ALA A 283 38.40 15.41 -7.30
C ALA A 283 36.93 15.68 -6.94
N ALA A 284 36.65 16.94 -6.56
CA ALA A 284 35.31 17.45 -6.37
C ALA A 284 35.05 18.61 -7.35
N PHE A 285 33.79 18.80 -7.73
CA PHE A 285 33.43 19.92 -8.60
C PHE A 285 33.61 21.27 -7.90
N PRO A 286 34.09 22.31 -8.61
CA PRO A 286 34.16 23.67 -8.08
C PRO A 286 32.76 24.32 -8.07
N ALA A 287 32.52 25.24 -7.13
CA ALA A 287 31.22 25.93 -7.00
C ALA A 287 30.81 26.66 -8.30
N ASN A 288 31.75 27.36 -8.94
CA ASN A 288 31.55 28.06 -10.23
C ASN A 288 31.27 27.12 -11.41
N GLY A 289 31.40 25.82 -11.19
CA GLY A 289 30.98 24.75 -12.08
C GLY A 289 31.98 24.33 -13.13
N ALA A 290 31.89 23.06 -13.53
CA ALA A 290 32.73 22.44 -14.54
C ALA A 290 31.90 21.52 -15.44
N PRO A 291 32.35 21.25 -16.69
CA PRO A 291 31.78 20.19 -17.52
C PRO A 291 31.84 18.84 -16.82
N LEU A 292 30.85 17.98 -17.10
CA LEU A 292 30.95 16.57 -16.74
C LEU A 292 32.11 15.91 -17.50
N PRO A 293 32.73 14.84 -16.96
CA PRO A 293 33.80 14.11 -17.62
C PRO A 293 33.45 13.70 -19.06
N ALA A 294 34.45 13.64 -19.94
CA ALA A 294 34.21 13.31 -21.36
C ALA A 294 33.54 11.93 -21.54
N ALA A 295 33.82 10.98 -20.66
CA ALA A 295 33.17 9.66 -20.63
C ALA A 295 31.64 9.74 -20.47
N SER A 296 31.11 10.83 -19.89
CA SER A 296 29.68 11.04 -19.68
C SER A 296 28.94 11.59 -20.91
N ARG A 297 29.62 11.88 -22.03
CA ARG A 297 28.99 12.54 -23.20
C ARG A 297 27.90 11.71 -23.88
N ALA A 298 28.01 10.39 -23.82
CA ALA A 298 27.03 9.46 -24.38
C ALA A 298 25.89 9.12 -23.41
N HIS A 299 25.96 9.59 -22.16
CA HIS A 299 25.01 9.26 -21.12
C HIS A 299 23.84 10.24 -21.09
N ALA A 300 22.64 9.70 -20.83
CA ALA A 300 21.40 10.47 -20.77
C ALA A 300 21.00 10.85 -19.35
N TRP A 301 21.58 10.18 -18.36
CA TRP A 301 21.24 10.32 -16.95
C TRP A 301 22.46 10.68 -16.11
N ALA A 302 22.22 11.45 -15.06
CA ALA A 302 23.21 11.79 -14.07
C ALA A 302 22.59 11.88 -12.67
N GLN A 303 23.43 11.66 -11.67
CA GLN A 303 23.16 11.93 -10.27
C GLN A 303 24.34 12.65 -9.67
N TYR A 304 24.08 13.54 -8.72
CA TYR A 304 25.13 14.14 -7.93
C TYR A 304 25.06 13.63 -6.50
N ARG A 305 26.23 13.64 -5.87
CA ARG A 305 26.41 13.35 -4.45
C ARG A 305 27.05 14.55 -3.79
N VAL A 306 26.46 15.00 -2.69
CA VAL A 306 26.98 16.05 -1.84
C VAL A 306 27.48 15.43 -0.55
N HIS A 307 28.76 15.60 -0.23
CA HIS A 307 29.27 15.36 1.11
C HIS A 307 29.50 16.69 1.82
N LEU A 308 28.95 16.78 3.02
CA LEU A 308 29.17 17.87 3.95
C LEU A 308 30.09 17.38 5.07
N HIS A 309 30.97 18.26 5.54
CA HIS A 309 31.86 17.97 6.65
C HIS A 309 32.10 19.22 7.50
N THR A 310 32.24 19.04 8.81
CA THR A 310 32.75 20.05 9.74
C THR A 310 33.71 19.43 10.74
N SER A 311 34.83 20.09 11.03
CA SER A 311 35.69 19.76 12.19
C SER A 311 35.37 20.61 13.42
N ASP A 312 34.54 21.65 13.28
CA ASP A 312 33.99 22.42 14.40
C ASP A 312 32.47 22.19 14.47
N PRO A 313 31.98 21.44 15.47
CA PRO A 313 30.56 21.13 15.60
C PRO A 313 29.69 22.36 15.84
N ALA A 314 30.23 23.56 16.12
CA ALA A 314 29.45 24.79 16.25
C ALA A 314 29.04 25.40 14.89
N VAL A 315 29.63 24.98 13.78
CA VAL A 315 29.38 25.52 12.43
C VAL A 315 29.06 24.42 11.42
N THR A 316 28.34 24.77 10.35
CA THR A 316 27.93 23.84 9.30
C THR A 316 28.06 24.49 7.92
N PRO A 317 28.47 23.74 6.88
CA PRO A 317 28.36 24.24 5.52
C PRO A 317 26.89 24.26 5.08
N ILE A 318 26.53 25.24 4.24
CA ILE A 318 25.15 25.42 3.75
C ILE A 318 25.17 25.38 2.23
N VAL A 319 24.52 24.39 1.62
CA VAL A 319 24.31 24.33 0.16
C VAL A 319 22.91 24.88 -0.13
N ARG A 320 22.83 25.90 -1.01
CA ARG A 320 21.58 26.60 -1.37
C ARG A 320 20.96 26.09 -2.66
N SER A 321 21.79 25.67 -3.61
CA SER A 321 21.30 25.02 -4.82
C SER A 321 22.39 24.19 -5.49
N VAL A 322 21.97 23.14 -6.18
CA VAL A 322 22.81 22.39 -7.12
C VAL A 322 22.17 22.49 -8.49
N THR A 323 22.98 22.75 -9.51
CA THR A 323 22.55 22.85 -10.89
C THR A 323 23.27 21.81 -11.73
N LEU A 324 22.50 21.07 -12.52
CA LEU A 324 22.99 20.11 -13.49
C LEU A 324 22.40 20.39 -14.88
N GLY A 325 23.23 20.34 -15.92
CA GLY A 325 22.81 20.54 -17.31
C GLY A 325 23.19 21.91 -17.90
N THR A 326 22.68 22.20 -19.09
CA THR A 326 23.00 23.42 -19.87
C THR A 326 21.76 23.90 -20.64
N GLY A 327 21.70 25.21 -20.93
CA GLY A 327 20.62 25.81 -21.72
C GLY A 327 19.22 25.55 -21.13
N SER A 328 18.28 25.17 -22.00
CA SER A 328 16.89 24.84 -21.64
C SER A 328 16.72 23.47 -20.96
N ARG A 329 17.77 22.64 -20.90
CA ARG A 329 17.78 21.34 -20.19
C ARG A 329 18.59 21.41 -18.89
N ARG A 330 18.62 22.59 -18.27
CA ARG A 330 19.21 22.82 -16.96
C ARG A 330 18.18 22.50 -15.88
N VAL A 331 18.56 21.61 -14.96
CA VAL A 331 17.81 21.34 -13.74
C VAL A 331 18.54 22.02 -12.59
N THR A 332 17.82 22.84 -11.82
CA THR A 332 18.33 23.46 -10.61
C THR A 332 17.52 22.94 -9.43
N GLU A 333 18.17 22.11 -8.61
CA GLU A 333 17.58 21.59 -7.40
C GLU A 333 17.83 22.56 -6.24
N ARG A 334 16.76 22.79 -5.50
CA ARG A 334 16.62 23.65 -4.32
C ARG A 334 15.60 22.97 -3.43
N ALA A 335 15.53 23.37 -2.16
CA ALA A 335 14.50 22.88 -1.26
C ALA A 335 14.44 21.34 -1.20
N TRP A 336 15.54 20.71 -0.77
CA TRP A 336 15.63 19.25 -0.68
C TRP A 336 14.63 18.74 0.35
N SER A 337 13.85 17.72 -0.02
CA SER A 337 12.82 17.11 0.84
C SER A 337 13.18 15.69 1.28
N GLY A 338 14.48 15.36 1.25
CA GLY A 338 14.97 14.02 1.57
C GLY A 338 14.70 12.99 0.45
N PRO A 339 14.83 11.68 0.74
CA PRO A 339 14.52 10.61 -0.19
C PRO A 339 13.03 10.59 -0.53
N ASP A 340 12.71 10.23 -1.77
CA ASP A 340 11.32 10.07 -2.19
C ASP A 340 10.70 8.82 -1.56
N ARG A 341 9.55 9.02 -0.91
CA ARG A 341 8.79 7.96 -0.22
C ARG A 341 7.35 7.89 -0.71
N ARG A 342 6.99 8.65 -1.74
CA ARG A 342 5.63 8.69 -2.26
C ARG A 342 5.55 7.73 -3.45
N PRO A 343 4.57 6.83 -3.49
CA PRO A 343 4.34 6.04 -4.68
C PRO A 343 3.82 6.93 -5.82
N PRO A 344 4.01 6.51 -7.07
CA PRO A 344 3.43 7.21 -8.20
C PRO A 344 1.90 7.13 -8.15
N VAL A 345 1.24 8.00 -8.89
CA VAL A 345 -0.23 8.08 -8.94
C VAL A 345 -0.75 8.02 -10.38
N LEU A 346 -1.95 7.48 -10.54
CA LEU A 346 -2.63 7.39 -11.82
C LEU A 346 -3.56 8.59 -12.02
N ILE A 347 -3.21 9.50 -12.94
CA ILE A 347 -3.86 10.84 -13.05
C ILE A 347 -4.77 11.03 -14.26
N ARG A 348 -4.60 10.24 -15.32
CA ARG A 348 -5.47 10.28 -16.52
C ARG A 348 -5.85 8.88 -16.91
N ARG A 349 -7.11 8.69 -17.31
CA ARG A 349 -7.70 7.40 -17.68
C ARG A 349 -8.53 7.59 -18.95
N SER A 350 -8.58 6.59 -19.82
CA SER A 350 -9.64 6.46 -20.81
C SER A 350 -11.02 6.46 -20.13
N PRO A 351 -12.10 6.85 -20.83
CA PRO A 351 -13.42 6.81 -20.23
C PRO A 351 -13.72 5.43 -19.65
N GLY A 352 -14.28 5.37 -18.44
CA GLY A 352 -14.71 4.10 -17.84
C GLY A 352 -15.90 3.45 -18.55
N ARG A 353 -16.33 3.98 -19.70
CA ARG A 353 -17.39 3.44 -20.54
C ARG A 353 -17.15 3.77 -22.02
N THR A 354 -17.37 2.80 -22.90
CA THR A 354 -17.25 2.95 -24.36
C THR A 354 -18.22 2.02 -25.11
N ALA A 355 -18.69 2.40 -26.29
CA ALA A 355 -19.46 1.49 -27.16
C ALA A 355 -18.55 0.47 -27.89
N GLN A 356 -17.28 0.80 -28.05
CA GLN A 356 -16.31 0.05 -28.84
C GLN A 356 -15.62 -0.99 -27.98
N ALA A 357 -15.92 -2.27 -28.23
CA ALA A 357 -15.31 -3.41 -27.55
C ALA A 357 -13.80 -3.56 -27.82
N ASP A 358 -13.27 -2.92 -28.86
CA ASP A 358 -11.85 -2.90 -29.22
C ASP A 358 -11.16 -1.58 -28.84
N ALA A 359 -11.84 -0.72 -28.07
CA ALA A 359 -11.28 0.57 -27.69
C ALA A 359 -9.99 0.40 -26.87
N PRO A 360 -8.93 1.18 -27.17
CA PRO A 360 -7.72 1.13 -26.40
C PRO A 360 -7.92 1.74 -25.01
N VAL A 361 -7.32 1.11 -24.00
CA VAL A 361 -7.23 1.66 -22.64
C VAL A 361 -6.02 2.60 -22.61
N ARG A 362 -6.22 3.82 -22.09
CA ARG A 362 -5.15 4.82 -21.99
C ARG A 362 -5.01 5.30 -20.55
N PHE A 363 -3.79 5.47 -20.08
CA PHE A 363 -3.55 6.04 -18.76
C PHE A 363 -2.21 6.78 -18.67
N VAL A 364 -2.11 7.68 -17.69
CA VAL A 364 -0.87 8.41 -17.38
C VAL A 364 -0.52 8.20 -15.91
N LEU A 365 0.73 7.80 -15.69
CA LEU A 365 1.35 7.73 -14.37
C LEU A 365 2.13 9.03 -14.10
N HIS A 366 2.06 9.52 -12.88
CA HIS A 366 2.70 10.76 -12.47
C HIS A 366 3.30 10.61 -11.07
N ASP A 367 4.47 11.19 -10.87
CA ASP A 367 5.20 11.08 -9.60
C ASP A 367 5.38 12.43 -8.88
N GLY A 368 4.69 13.48 -9.36
CA GLY A 368 4.82 14.80 -8.76
C GLY A 368 6.22 15.36 -8.92
N GLU A 369 6.79 15.80 -7.80
CA GLU A 369 8.18 16.23 -7.68
C GLU A 369 9.13 15.07 -7.31
N GLY A 370 8.66 13.83 -7.38
CA GLY A 370 9.37 12.63 -6.98
C GLY A 370 10.54 12.22 -7.87
N SER A 371 10.96 10.97 -7.70
CA SER A 371 12.10 10.34 -8.37
C SER A 371 11.87 10.10 -9.87
N GLY A 372 10.61 10.00 -10.29
CA GLY A 372 10.15 9.68 -11.64
C GLY A 372 9.72 8.22 -11.77
N ILE A 373 8.91 7.91 -12.77
CA ILE A 373 8.38 6.55 -13.01
C ILE A 373 9.49 5.64 -13.56
N ASP A 374 9.63 4.40 -13.06
CA ASP A 374 10.39 3.35 -13.76
C ASP A 374 9.50 2.72 -14.84
N PRO A 375 9.73 2.96 -16.15
CA PRO A 375 8.88 2.41 -17.19
C PRO A 375 8.93 0.88 -17.27
N ARG A 376 10.01 0.25 -16.77
CA ARG A 376 10.21 -1.21 -16.79
C ARG A 376 9.38 -1.91 -15.71
N SER A 377 8.94 -1.18 -14.69
CA SER A 377 8.08 -1.68 -13.61
C SER A 377 6.61 -1.79 -14.03
N VAL A 378 6.19 -1.07 -15.07
CA VAL A 378 4.77 -0.94 -15.41
C VAL A 378 4.20 -2.27 -15.89
N ARG A 379 3.17 -2.75 -15.21
CA ARG A 379 2.38 -3.93 -15.57
C ARG A 379 0.91 -3.54 -15.62
N VAL A 380 0.19 -4.10 -16.59
CA VAL A 380 -1.25 -3.90 -16.73
C VAL A 380 -1.90 -5.26 -16.71
N PHE A 381 -2.98 -5.38 -15.95
CA PHE A 381 -3.79 -6.58 -15.88
C PHE A 381 -5.20 -6.25 -16.34
N VAL A 382 -5.79 -7.15 -17.10
CA VAL A 382 -7.20 -7.10 -17.51
C VAL A 382 -7.87 -8.31 -16.89
N ASP A 383 -8.84 -8.08 -16.01
CA ASP A 383 -9.55 -9.12 -15.24
C ASP A 383 -8.58 -10.10 -14.57
N GLY A 384 -7.53 -9.56 -13.95
CA GLY A 384 -6.47 -10.33 -13.28
C GLY A 384 -5.42 -10.97 -14.21
N ARG A 385 -5.59 -10.89 -15.54
CA ARG A 385 -4.62 -11.45 -16.50
C ARG A 385 -3.61 -10.41 -16.93
N LEU A 386 -2.32 -10.71 -16.76
CA LEU A 386 -1.23 -9.83 -17.18
C LEU A 386 -1.24 -9.64 -18.71
N VAL A 387 -1.33 -8.39 -19.16
CA VAL A 387 -1.27 -8.04 -20.59
C VAL A 387 0.07 -7.40 -20.91
N THR A 388 1.00 -8.22 -21.43
CA THR A 388 2.33 -7.76 -21.85
C THR A 388 2.34 -7.32 -23.32
N ARG A 389 1.59 -8.01 -24.17
CA ARG A 389 1.45 -7.66 -25.60
C ARG A 389 0.37 -6.59 -25.77
N GLY A 390 0.65 -5.60 -26.61
CA GLY A 390 -0.28 -4.50 -26.91
C GLY A 390 -0.17 -3.28 -25.99
N LEU A 391 0.66 -3.33 -24.93
CA LEU A 391 1.00 -2.16 -24.12
C LEU A 391 2.13 -1.37 -24.80
N THR A 392 1.90 -0.09 -25.02
CA THR A 392 2.87 0.84 -25.62
C THR A 392 2.94 2.13 -24.82
N ARG A 393 4.11 2.77 -24.79
CA ARG A 393 4.32 4.08 -24.16
C ARG A 393 4.51 5.13 -25.24
N GLU A 394 3.60 6.10 -25.29
CA GLU A 394 3.60 7.20 -26.24
C GLU A 394 4.65 8.28 -25.84
N PRO A 395 5.11 9.14 -26.77
CA PRO A 395 6.14 10.14 -26.49
C PRO A 395 5.77 11.17 -25.41
N ASP A 396 4.47 11.40 -25.19
CA ASP A 396 3.94 12.29 -24.16
C ASP A 396 3.87 11.64 -22.76
N GLY A 397 4.27 10.36 -22.65
CA GLY A 397 4.24 9.58 -21.42
C GLY A 397 2.94 8.79 -21.21
N THR A 398 1.98 8.86 -22.13
CA THR A 398 0.74 8.07 -22.07
C THR A 398 1.02 6.61 -22.32
N TYR A 399 0.50 5.73 -21.47
CA TYR A 399 0.46 4.30 -21.72
C TYR A 399 -0.83 3.96 -22.46
N ARG A 400 -0.70 3.20 -23.54
CA ARG A 400 -1.81 2.72 -24.36
C ARG A 400 -1.77 1.20 -24.45
N TYR A 401 -2.79 0.56 -23.91
CA TYR A 401 -3.08 -0.85 -24.13
C TYR A 401 -4.12 -1.00 -25.24
N THR A 402 -3.78 -1.77 -26.29
CA THR A 402 -4.74 -2.16 -27.34
C THR A 402 -5.07 -3.64 -27.17
N PRO A 403 -6.35 -4.00 -26.97
CA PRO A 403 -6.71 -5.39 -26.77
C PRO A 403 -6.52 -6.19 -28.06
N GLU A 404 -5.97 -7.42 -27.95
CA GLU A 404 -5.73 -8.29 -29.11
C GLU A 404 -7.04 -8.80 -29.75
N GLN A 405 -8.08 -8.93 -28.93
CA GLN A 405 -9.44 -9.27 -29.33
C GLN A 405 -10.42 -8.30 -28.67
N PRO A 406 -11.58 -8.01 -29.27
CA PRO A 406 -12.60 -7.21 -28.61
C PRO A 406 -12.94 -7.76 -27.21
N PHE A 407 -13.05 -6.86 -26.25
CA PHE A 407 -13.54 -7.13 -24.90
C PHE A 407 -14.90 -7.85 -24.97
N THR A 408 -14.99 -9.02 -24.34
CA THR A 408 -16.22 -9.82 -24.26
C THR A 408 -16.62 -10.01 -22.80
N PRO A 409 -17.93 -10.14 -22.50
CA PRO A 409 -18.40 -10.34 -21.14
C PRO A 409 -17.62 -11.46 -20.44
N VAL A 410 -17.07 -11.14 -19.28
CA VAL A 410 -16.24 -12.05 -18.51
C VAL A 410 -17.12 -13.20 -18.00
N GLY A 411 -16.80 -14.43 -18.40
CA GLY A 411 -17.37 -15.65 -17.80
C GLY A 411 -16.87 -15.86 -16.37
N ILE A 412 -17.24 -16.98 -15.72
CA ILE A 412 -16.67 -17.32 -14.41
C ILE A 412 -15.20 -17.69 -14.67
N GLN A 413 -14.28 -16.82 -14.24
CA GLN A 413 -12.84 -17.02 -14.42
C GLN A 413 -12.35 -18.17 -13.53
N PRO A 414 -11.25 -18.85 -13.93
CA PRO A 414 -10.54 -19.76 -13.03
C PRO A 414 -10.08 -18.99 -11.79
N GLY A 415 -10.57 -19.40 -10.62
CA GLY A 415 -10.28 -18.75 -9.33
C GLY A 415 -11.44 -17.91 -8.77
N PHE A 416 -11.18 -17.24 -7.65
CA PHE A 416 -12.22 -16.58 -6.83
C PHE A 416 -12.08 -15.05 -6.77
N GLY A 417 -11.21 -14.47 -7.59
CA GLY A 417 -11.06 -13.01 -7.74
C GLY A 417 -12.37 -12.36 -8.20
N GLY A 418 -12.79 -11.28 -7.55
CA GLY A 418 -14.03 -10.56 -7.87
C GLY A 418 -15.33 -11.20 -7.34
N TRP A 419 -15.25 -12.29 -6.57
CA TRP A 419 -16.43 -12.88 -5.93
C TRP A 419 -16.88 -12.04 -4.73
N ALA A 420 -18.20 -11.82 -4.62
CA ALA A 420 -18.79 -11.14 -3.47
C ALA A 420 -18.73 -12.06 -2.24
N LYS A 421 -18.19 -11.55 -1.13
CA LYS A 421 -18.00 -12.30 0.11
C LYS A 421 -19.01 -11.85 1.17
N ALA A 422 -19.77 -12.78 1.70
CA ALA A 422 -20.53 -12.63 2.94
C ALA A 422 -19.91 -13.56 3.98
N ASN A 423 -19.50 -13.00 5.11
CA ASN A 423 -18.85 -13.72 6.20
C ASN A 423 -19.55 -13.30 7.49
N TYR A 424 -20.48 -14.13 7.95
CA TYR A 424 -21.28 -13.83 9.12
C TYR A 424 -20.39 -13.72 10.36
N GLN A 425 -20.53 -12.61 11.09
CA GLN A 425 -19.72 -12.25 12.26
C GLN A 425 -18.19 -12.18 12.03
N GLY A 426 -17.70 -12.38 10.79
CA GLY A 426 -16.27 -12.33 10.48
C GLY A 426 -15.45 -13.49 11.06
N LEU A 427 -16.10 -14.59 11.49
CA LEU A 427 -15.44 -15.70 12.18
C LEU A 427 -14.79 -16.72 11.23
N LEU A 428 -14.94 -16.53 9.91
CA LEU A 428 -14.27 -17.35 8.90
C LEU A 428 -13.09 -16.57 8.27
N SER A 429 -11.89 -17.15 8.27
CA SER A 429 -10.80 -16.62 7.45
C SER A 429 -10.99 -17.06 6.00
N ILE A 430 -11.08 -16.11 5.07
CA ILE A 430 -11.22 -16.37 3.62
C ILE A 430 -10.03 -15.73 2.90
N SER A 431 -9.05 -16.55 2.51
CA SER A 431 -7.81 -16.09 1.90
C SER A 431 -7.49 -16.84 0.61
N GLU A 432 -6.53 -16.33 -0.16
CA GLU A 432 -5.89 -17.10 -1.23
C GLU A 432 -4.92 -18.10 -0.62
N GLY A 433 -4.86 -19.30 -1.19
CA GLY A 433 -3.94 -20.36 -0.85
C GLY A 433 -3.07 -20.75 -2.04
N GLU A 434 -2.12 -21.65 -1.80
CA GLU A 434 -1.26 -22.19 -2.86
C GLU A 434 -2.10 -22.79 -4.00
N PRO A 435 -1.71 -22.59 -5.26
CA PRO A 435 -2.34 -23.27 -6.39
C PRO A 435 -2.37 -24.79 -6.19
N ARG A 436 -3.41 -25.45 -6.73
CA ARG A 436 -3.50 -26.92 -6.70
C ARG A 436 -2.32 -27.57 -7.44
N GLU A 437 -1.93 -27.00 -8.57
CA GLU A 437 -0.79 -27.43 -9.37
C GLU A 437 0.21 -26.28 -9.56
N PRO A 438 1.52 -26.56 -9.65
CA PRO A 438 2.53 -25.53 -9.92
C PRO A 438 2.20 -24.72 -11.19
N GLY A 439 2.10 -23.40 -11.05
CA GLY A 439 1.74 -22.49 -12.15
C GLY A 439 0.22 -22.32 -12.40
N GLY A 440 -0.63 -22.96 -11.59
CA GLY A 440 -2.08 -22.76 -11.61
C GLY A 440 -2.54 -21.47 -10.93
N ALA A 441 -3.85 -21.22 -10.98
CA ALA A 441 -4.46 -20.10 -10.25
C ALA A 441 -4.42 -20.35 -8.72
N PRO A 442 -4.33 -19.30 -7.88
CA PRO A 442 -4.42 -19.45 -6.43
C PRO A 442 -5.69 -20.20 -6.02
N SER A 443 -5.56 -21.11 -5.06
CA SER A 443 -6.74 -21.73 -4.44
C SER A 443 -7.42 -20.73 -3.51
N LEU A 444 -8.68 -20.99 -3.19
CA LEU A 444 -9.40 -20.33 -2.12
C LEU A 444 -9.28 -21.19 -0.87
N LEU A 445 -8.92 -20.57 0.24
CA LEU A 445 -8.71 -21.20 1.52
C LEU A 445 -9.65 -20.63 2.58
N LEU A 446 -10.39 -21.51 3.22
CA LEU A 446 -11.34 -21.20 4.29
C LEU A 446 -10.86 -21.88 5.57
N ARG A 447 -10.70 -21.09 6.63
CA ARG A 447 -10.33 -21.59 7.96
C ARG A 447 -11.26 -21.03 9.02
N GLY A 448 -11.90 -21.94 9.72
CA GLY A 448 -12.88 -21.65 10.74
C GLY A 448 -12.27 -21.21 12.07
N ARG A 449 -13.07 -20.49 12.86
CA ARG A 449 -12.81 -20.19 14.28
C ARG A 449 -13.98 -20.68 15.12
N THR A 450 -13.86 -20.58 16.44
CA THR A 450 -14.94 -21.00 17.35
C THR A 450 -16.16 -20.11 17.18
N GLY A 451 -17.27 -20.65 16.66
CA GLY A 451 -18.54 -19.94 16.58
C GLY A 451 -19.32 -20.24 15.31
N ASP A 452 -20.21 -19.32 14.95
CA ASP A 452 -21.02 -19.38 13.74
C ASP A 452 -20.19 -18.86 12.55
N THR A 453 -19.96 -19.74 11.59
CA THR A 453 -19.08 -19.50 10.43
C THR A 453 -19.87 -19.42 9.13
N ALA A 454 -21.17 -19.12 9.21
CA ALA A 454 -22.02 -18.97 8.04
C ALA A 454 -21.40 -18.00 7.02
N PHE A 455 -21.31 -18.45 5.76
CA PHE A 455 -20.68 -17.65 4.72
C PHE A 455 -21.30 -17.89 3.35
N ALA A 456 -21.05 -16.96 2.44
CA ALA A 456 -21.36 -17.12 1.03
C ALA A 456 -20.33 -16.39 0.18
N LEU A 457 -19.83 -17.09 -0.82
CA LEU A 457 -19.02 -16.56 -1.90
C LEU A 457 -19.87 -16.64 -3.16
N THR A 458 -20.20 -15.50 -3.72
CA THR A 458 -21.07 -15.41 -4.90
C THR A 458 -20.26 -14.92 -6.09
N SER A 459 -20.26 -15.71 -7.17
CA SER A 459 -19.60 -15.35 -8.42
C SER A 459 -20.22 -14.11 -9.05
N PRO A 460 -19.49 -13.41 -9.94
CA PRO A 460 -20.11 -12.54 -10.92
C PRO A 460 -21.20 -13.28 -11.71
N VAL A 461 -22.21 -12.54 -12.16
CA VAL A 461 -23.29 -13.05 -12.99
C VAL A 461 -22.78 -13.24 -14.42
N VAL A 462 -23.04 -14.41 -15.01
CA VAL A 462 -22.59 -14.80 -16.35
C VAL A 462 -23.74 -15.17 -17.26
N ALA A 463 -23.51 -15.08 -18.57
CA ALA A 463 -24.57 -15.20 -19.56
C ALA A 463 -24.82 -16.68 -19.84
N VAL A 464 -26.10 -17.05 -19.92
CA VAL A 464 -26.49 -18.41 -20.28
C VAL A 464 -27.57 -18.42 -21.35
N GLN A 465 -27.59 -19.48 -22.14
CA GLN A 465 -28.64 -19.80 -23.08
C GLN A 465 -29.66 -20.70 -22.38
N GLY A 466 -30.90 -20.23 -22.26
CA GLY A 466 -31.97 -21.05 -21.69
C GLY A 466 -32.21 -22.34 -22.48
N GLY A 467 -32.40 -23.44 -21.76
CA GLY A 467 -32.53 -24.79 -22.31
C GLY A 467 -31.20 -25.48 -22.67
N ALA A 468 -30.07 -24.80 -22.56
CA ALA A 468 -28.76 -25.40 -22.83
C ALA A 468 -28.17 -26.10 -21.61
N THR A 469 -27.29 -27.07 -21.86
CA THR A 469 -26.52 -27.76 -20.83
C THR A 469 -25.21 -27.03 -20.55
N TYR A 470 -24.89 -26.91 -19.27
CA TYR A 470 -23.65 -26.37 -18.74
C TYR A 470 -22.95 -27.42 -17.88
N HIS A 471 -21.62 -27.43 -17.93
CA HIS A 471 -20.75 -28.28 -17.14
C HIS A 471 -20.03 -27.43 -16.10
N VAL A 472 -20.15 -27.82 -14.84
CA VAL A 472 -19.45 -27.18 -13.72
C VAL A 472 -18.41 -28.15 -13.22
N ARG A 473 -17.18 -27.67 -13.08
CA ARG A 473 -16.06 -28.45 -12.56
C ARG A 473 -15.34 -27.60 -11.53
N PHE A 474 -14.96 -28.20 -10.41
CA PHE A 474 -14.05 -27.56 -9.47
C PHE A 474 -13.32 -28.64 -8.68
N TRP A 475 -12.20 -28.25 -8.10
CA TRP A 475 -11.48 -29.07 -7.15
C TRP A 475 -11.79 -28.59 -5.74
N SER A 476 -11.98 -29.52 -4.83
CA SER A 476 -12.10 -29.23 -3.40
C SER A 476 -11.20 -30.15 -2.59
N ARG A 477 -10.83 -29.67 -1.41
CA ARG A 477 -10.35 -30.50 -0.30
C ARG A 477 -10.93 -29.94 0.98
N HIS A 478 -11.29 -30.82 1.91
CA HIS A 478 -11.87 -30.41 3.18
C HIS A 478 -11.61 -31.45 4.26
N THR A 479 -11.38 -30.99 5.49
CA THR A 479 -11.08 -31.87 6.62
C THR A 479 -12.34 -32.33 7.38
N MET A 480 -13.51 -31.95 6.90
CA MET A 480 -14.80 -32.14 7.57
C MET A 480 -15.87 -32.57 6.55
N PRO A 481 -16.89 -33.33 6.95
CA PRO A 481 -17.96 -33.73 6.03
C PRO A 481 -18.80 -32.52 5.63
N LEU A 482 -19.04 -32.38 4.33
CA LEU A 482 -19.81 -31.30 3.72
C LEU A 482 -20.97 -31.84 2.86
N ASP A 483 -21.35 -33.11 3.04
CA ASP A 483 -22.48 -33.79 2.39
C ASP A 483 -23.82 -33.08 2.63
N LYS A 484 -23.93 -32.33 3.74
CA LYS A 484 -25.11 -31.54 4.12
C LYS A 484 -24.91 -30.03 4.01
N ALA A 485 -23.74 -29.59 3.54
CA ALA A 485 -23.39 -28.20 3.46
C ALA A 485 -24.26 -27.48 2.42
N GLY A 486 -25.23 -26.68 2.88
CA GLY A 486 -26.12 -25.91 2.00
C GLY A 486 -27.48 -26.54 1.70
N GLU A 487 -27.88 -27.60 2.42
CA GLU A 487 -29.23 -28.20 2.34
C GLU A 487 -30.35 -27.22 2.72
N GLY A 488 -30.06 -26.17 3.50
CA GLY A 488 -31.01 -25.13 3.87
C GLY A 488 -31.44 -24.21 2.71
N SER A 489 -32.61 -23.58 2.84
CA SER A 489 -33.05 -22.49 1.96
C SER A 489 -32.71 -21.14 2.62
N GLY A 490 -31.79 -20.37 2.06
CA GLY A 490 -31.34 -19.12 2.69
C GLY A 490 -30.26 -18.38 1.91
N SER A 491 -29.85 -17.21 2.41
CA SER A 491 -28.83 -16.35 1.78
C SER A 491 -27.46 -17.01 1.66
N TYR A 492 -27.19 -18.03 2.47
CA TYR A 492 -25.90 -18.70 2.53
C TYR A 492 -25.81 -19.99 1.73
N SER A 493 -26.88 -20.51 1.12
CA SER A 493 -26.83 -21.85 0.53
C SER A 493 -26.02 -21.95 -0.77
N SER A 494 -25.15 -22.95 -0.86
CA SER A 494 -24.44 -23.34 -2.08
C SER A 494 -25.39 -23.73 -3.21
N GLY A 495 -25.03 -23.35 -4.43
CA GLY A 495 -25.75 -23.77 -5.61
C GLY A 495 -25.52 -22.91 -6.84
N ILE A 496 -26.11 -23.36 -7.94
CA ILE A 496 -26.19 -22.63 -9.20
C ILE A 496 -27.58 -22.00 -9.27
N PHE A 497 -27.61 -20.71 -9.58
CA PHE A 497 -28.82 -19.90 -9.64
C PHE A 497 -28.98 -19.32 -11.02
N PHE A 498 -30.19 -19.39 -11.58
CA PHE A 498 -30.51 -18.86 -12.89
C PHE A 498 -31.40 -17.62 -12.78
N LEU A 499 -31.20 -16.68 -13.70
CA LEU A 499 -31.90 -15.40 -13.76
C LEU A 499 -32.52 -15.17 -15.14
N ASP A 500 -33.68 -14.52 -15.18
CA ASP A 500 -34.29 -14.01 -16.41
C ASP A 500 -33.59 -12.73 -16.92
N ALA A 501 -34.08 -12.18 -18.03
CA ALA A 501 -33.54 -10.94 -18.63
C ALA A 501 -33.70 -9.69 -17.74
N GLN A 502 -34.52 -9.76 -16.70
CA GLN A 502 -34.76 -8.69 -15.72
C GLN A 502 -33.95 -8.91 -14.43
N GLY A 503 -33.13 -9.97 -14.36
CA GLY A 503 -32.35 -10.32 -13.17
C GLY A 503 -33.17 -10.98 -12.06
N ARG A 504 -34.35 -11.52 -12.36
CA ARG A 504 -35.19 -12.24 -11.40
C ARG A 504 -34.87 -13.73 -11.41
N PRO A 505 -34.87 -14.42 -10.26
CA PRO A 505 -34.66 -15.87 -10.19
C PRO A 505 -35.65 -16.65 -11.05
N VAL A 506 -35.15 -17.65 -11.77
CA VAL A 506 -35.95 -18.59 -12.58
C VAL A 506 -35.47 -20.02 -12.36
N GLY A 507 -36.41 -20.97 -12.41
CA GLY A 507 -36.16 -22.36 -12.04
C GLY A 507 -35.83 -22.58 -10.56
N GLU A 508 -35.57 -23.83 -10.20
CA GLU A 508 -35.10 -24.20 -8.86
C GLU A 508 -33.58 -24.05 -8.75
N ARG A 509 -33.10 -23.78 -7.54
CA ARG A 509 -31.66 -23.80 -7.22
C ARG A 509 -31.12 -25.20 -7.50
N VAL A 510 -30.00 -25.28 -8.21
CA VAL A 510 -29.29 -26.55 -8.38
C VAL A 510 -28.25 -26.66 -7.27
N PRO A 511 -28.43 -27.56 -6.27
CA PRO A 511 -27.53 -27.67 -5.14
C PRO A 511 -26.16 -28.22 -5.58
N ILE A 512 -25.11 -27.79 -4.89
CA ILE A 512 -23.77 -28.36 -5.02
C ILE A 512 -23.54 -29.20 -3.77
N ASP A 513 -23.21 -30.47 -3.97
CA ASP A 513 -22.80 -31.39 -2.91
C ASP A 513 -21.28 -31.48 -2.92
N PHE A 514 -20.67 -31.30 -1.75
CA PHE A 514 -19.21 -31.34 -1.57
C PHE A 514 -18.73 -32.68 -1.00
N GLY A 515 -19.63 -33.55 -0.56
CA GLY A 515 -19.33 -34.90 -0.08
C GLY A 515 -18.67 -35.01 1.30
N ASP A 516 -18.19 -36.22 1.61
CA ASP A 516 -17.51 -36.56 2.86
C ASP A 516 -16.12 -35.91 2.96
N ALA A 517 -15.62 -35.77 4.20
CA ALA A 517 -14.29 -35.22 4.48
C ALA A 517 -13.19 -35.88 3.64
N ASP A 518 -12.55 -35.11 2.78
CA ASP A 518 -11.38 -35.53 2.01
C ASP A 518 -10.30 -34.44 2.00
N PRO A 519 -9.21 -34.60 2.78
CA PRO A 519 -8.13 -33.62 2.84
C PRO A 519 -7.26 -33.62 1.57
N GLN A 520 -7.46 -34.57 0.65
CA GLN A 520 -6.82 -34.58 -0.66
C GLN A 520 -7.67 -33.81 -1.66
N TRP A 521 -7.01 -33.20 -2.64
CA TRP A 521 -7.70 -32.57 -3.76
C TRP A 521 -8.46 -33.61 -4.57
N HIS A 522 -9.77 -33.44 -4.67
CA HIS A 522 -10.65 -34.23 -5.52
C HIS A 522 -11.48 -33.31 -6.41
N GLU A 523 -11.85 -33.82 -7.59
CA GLU A 523 -12.63 -33.07 -8.56
C GLU A 523 -14.12 -33.39 -8.40
N THR A 524 -14.94 -32.35 -8.35
CA THR A 524 -16.39 -32.45 -8.46
C THR A 524 -16.81 -31.97 -9.84
N GLN A 525 -17.57 -32.81 -10.55
CA GLN A 525 -18.13 -32.49 -11.87
C GLN A 525 -19.64 -32.65 -11.86
N MET A 526 -20.36 -31.68 -12.41
CA MET A 526 -21.80 -31.77 -12.57
C MET A 526 -22.27 -31.16 -13.90
N SER A 527 -23.41 -31.63 -14.39
CA SER A 527 -24.08 -31.09 -15.58
C SER A 527 -25.43 -30.53 -15.20
N VAL A 528 -25.71 -29.29 -15.63
CA VAL A 528 -26.94 -28.57 -15.32
C VAL A 528 -27.59 -28.06 -16.60
N VAL A 529 -28.91 -28.21 -16.72
CA VAL A 529 -29.69 -27.61 -17.82
C VAL A 529 -30.25 -26.29 -17.35
N ALA A 530 -29.92 -25.20 -18.05
CA ALA A 530 -30.48 -23.89 -17.75
C ALA A 530 -32.00 -23.89 -18.05
N PRO A 531 -32.85 -23.31 -17.18
CA PRO A 531 -34.27 -23.12 -17.46
C PRO A 531 -34.50 -22.42 -18.82
N PRO A 532 -35.57 -22.73 -19.58
CA PRO A 532 -35.80 -22.14 -20.91
C PRO A 532 -35.79 -20.59 -20.94
N GLU A 533 -36.28 -19.98 -19.86
CA GLU A 533 -36.33 -18.53 -19.63
C GLU A 533 -35.02 -17.94 -19.08
N ALA A 534 -34.04 -18.77 -18.73
CA ALA A 534 -32.76 -18.32 -18.20
C ALA A 534 -31.96 -17.54 -19.24
N ARG A 535 -31.32 -16.48 -18.74
CA ARG A 535 -30.54 -15.50 -19.50
C ARG A 535 -29.23 -15.18 -18.82
N ALA A 536 -29.15 -15.41 -17.51
CA ALA A 536 -27.91 -15.38 -16.78
C ALA A 536 -27.88 -16.44 -15.68
N ALA A 537 -26.70 -16.72 -15.14
CA ALA A 537 -26.48 -17.59 -13.99
C ALA A 537 -25.40 -17.02 -13.08
N TYR A 538 -25.38 -17.46 -11.83
CA TYR A 538 -24.24 -17.29 -10.93
C TYR A 538 -24.07 -18.53 -10.05
N ILE A 539 -22.85 -18.73 -9.56
CA ILE A 539 -22.51 -19.79 -8.61
C ILE A 539 -22.37 -19.17 -7.23
N ARG A 540 -22.92 -19.83 -6.23
CA ARG A 540 -22.65 -19.54 -4.82
C ARG A 540 -22.02 -20.76 -4.17
N ILE A 541 -20.92 -20.53 -3.45
CA ILE A 541 -20.32 -21.49 -2.52
C ILE A 541 -20.50 -20.92 -1.12
N GLY A 542 -21.23 -21.62 -0.28
CA GLY A 542 -21.52 -21.19 1.08
C GLY A 542 -22.49 -22.12 1.81
N TRP A 543 -22.50 -22.01 3.12
CA TRP A 543 -23.51 -22.66 3.94
C TRP A 543 -23.58 -21.96 5.30
N ASP A 544 -24.65 -22.28 6.02
CA ASP A 544 -24.86 -21.89 7.42
C ASP A 544 -24.38 -23.01 8.36
N HIS A 545 -24.64 -24.26 7.97
CA HIS A 545 -24.25 -25.46 8.70
C HIS A 545 -23.67 -26.51 7.72
N PRO A 546 -22.64 -27.29 8.11
CA PRO A 546 -21.92 -27.28 9.40
C PRO A 546 -21.00 -26.06 9.59
N ASN A 547 -20.72 -25.69 10.84
CA ASN A 547 -19.71 -24.68 11.15
C ASN A 547 -18.32 -25.24 10.89
N ILE A 548 -17.44 -24.44 10.28
CA ILE A 548 -16.03 -24.75 10.12
C ILE A 548 -15.35 -24.42 11.45
N GLY A 549 -14.83 -25.43 12.14
CA GLY A 549 -14.21 -25.29 13.46
C GLY A 549 -12.73 -24.89 13.42
N PRO A 550 -12.14 -24.57 14.59
CA PRO A 550 -10.69 -24.39 14.71
C PRO A 550 -9.93 -25.64 14.25
N GLY A 551 -8.96 -25.45 13.36
CA GLY A 551 -8.16 -26.54 12.79
C GLY A 551 -8.80 -27.25 11.59
N GLU A 552 -10.06 -26.94 11.27
CA GLU A 552 -10.69 -27.39 10.04
C GLU A 552 -10.35 -26.45 8.87
N GLU A 553 -10.14 -27.07 7.72
CA GLU A 553 -9.78 -26.38 6.49
C GLU A 553 -10.71 -26.83 5.36
N VAL A 554 -11.21 -25.87 4.59
CA VAL A 554 -11.87 -26.11 3.32
C VAL A 554 -11.17 -25.30 2.25
N ALA A 555 -10.84 -25.91 1.13
CA ALA A 555 -10.24 -25.21 0.01
C ALA A 555 -10.90 -25.59 -1.32
N PHE A 556 -10.94 -24.62 -2.22
CA PHE A 556 -11.47 -24.76 -3.57
C PHE A 556 -10.45 -24.27 -4.60
N ALA A 557 -10.38 -24.93 -5.76
CA ALA A 557 -9.50 -24.55 -6.84
C ALA A 557 -10.14 -24.83 -8.21
N ASP A 558 -9.62 -24.17 -9.25
CA ASP A 558 -9.90 -24.47 -10.65
C ASP A 558 -11.40 -24.59 -11.01
N LEU A 559 -12.24 -23.71 -10.45
CA LEU A 559 -13.66 -23.67 -10.80
C LEU A 559 -13.84 -23.25 -12.26
N SER A 560 -14.61 -24.03 -13.02
CA SER A 560 -15.09 -23.71 -14.36
C SER A 560 -16.60 -23.87 -14.48
N PHE A 561 -17.21 -23.00 -15.30
CA PHE A 561 -18.62 -23.02 -15.66
C PHE A 561 -18.72 -22.89 -17.18
N GLU A 562 -18.81 -24.03 -17.86
CA GLU A 562 -18.64 -24.14 -19.30
C GLU A 562 -19.97 -24.51 -19.97
N GLY A 563 -20.28 -23.90 -21.09
CA GLY A 563 -21.45 -24.23 -21.89
C GLY A 563 -21.41 -23.50 -23.23
N PRO A 564 -22.48 -23.59 -24.03
CA PRO A 564 -22.50 -22.89 -25.31
C PRO A 564 -22.38 -21.37 -25.09
N PRO A 565 -21.69 -20.66 -25.99
CA PRO A 565 -21.52 -19.22 -25.88
C PRO A 565 -22.89 -18.54 -25.91
N ALA A 566 -23.26 -17.91 -24.80
CA ALA A 566 -24.52 -17.18 -24.73
C ALA A 566 -24.41 -15.87 -25.52
N GLN A 567 -25.34 -15.63 -26.44
CA GLN A 567 -25.53 -14.31 -27.04
C GLN A 567 -26.39 -13.47 -26.09
N ALA A 568 -25.76 -12.56 -25.34
CA ALA A 568 -26.46 -11.76 -24.33
C ALA A 568 -26.01 -10.29 -24.33
N PRO A 569 -26.83 -9.37 -24.89
CA PRO A 569 -26.61 -7.92 -24.77
C PRO A 569 -26.89 -7.33 -23.37
N TRP A 570 -27.32 -8.12 -22.39
CA TRP A 570 -27.75 -7.63 -21.06
C TRP A 570 -26.74 -7.81 -19.93
N ILE A 571 -25.70 -8.63 -20.09
CA ILE A 571 -24.62 -8.69 -19.10
C ILE A 571 -23.70 -7.49 -19.35
N PRO A 572 -23.45 -6.66 -18.32
CA PRO A 572 -22.50 -5.57 -18.47
C PRO A 572 -21.15 -6.17 -18.86
N ASN A 573 -20.70 -5.83 -20.06
CA ASN A 573 -19.37 -6.16 -20.54
C ASN A 573 -18.36 -5.26 -19.80
N LEU A 574 -18.18 -5.55 -18.52
CA LEU A 574 -17.45 -4.76 -17.54
C LEU A 574 -16.12 -5.45 -17.24
N HIS A 575 -15.03 -4.71 -17.36
CA HIS A 575 -13.68 -5.19 -17.16
C HIS A 575 -12.99 -4.42 -16.04
N GLN A 576 -12.24 -5.14 -15.23
CA GLN A 576 -11.31 -4.56 -14.27
C GLN A 576 -9.94 -4.41 -14.93
N ILE A 577 -9.36 -3.23 -14.83
CA ILE A 577 -8.00 -2.95 -15.28
C ILE A 577 -7.18 -2.56 -14.06
N THR A 578 -6.16 -3.36 -13.75
CA THR A 578 -5.21 -3.06 -12.68
C THR A 578 -3.91 -2.57 -13.30
N VAL A 579 -3.36 -1.48 -12.76
CA VAL A 579 -2.07 -0.93 -13.17
C VAL A 579 -1.14 -0.98 -11.99
N ASP A 580 -0.08 -1.79 -12.13
CA ASP A 580 1.02 -1.82 -11.18
C ASP A 580 2.22 -1.07 -11.76
N ALA A 581 2.88 -0.29 -10.92
CA ALA A 581 4.09 0.44 -11.29
C ALA A 581 4.93 0.75 -10.04
N SER A 582 6.17 1.15 -10.25
CA SER A 582 6.99 1.80 -9.23
C SER A 582 7.60 3.09 -9.78
N ASP A 583 7.92 4.00 -8.87
CA ASP A 583 8.88 5.05 -9.18
C ASP A 583 10.31 4.45 -9.27
N LEU A 584 11.30 5.30 -9.56
CA LEU A 584 12.69 4.88 -9.61
C LEU A 584 13.20 4.47 -8.23
N CYS A 585 12.70 5.08 -7.15
CA CYS A 585 13.04 4.71 -5.77
C CYS A 585 12.39 3.40 -5.27
N GLY A 586 11.56 2.74 -6.08
CA GLY A 586 10.89 1.48 -5.72
C GLY A 586 9.60 1.63 -4.91
N ASN A 587 9.09 2.86 -4.75
CA ASN A 587 7.79 3.11 -4.17
C ASN A 587 6.71 2.58 -5.13
N ALA A 588 5.93 1.60 -4.68
CA ALA A 588 5.01 0.85 -5.53
C ALA A 588 3.59 1.43 -5.53
N LEU A 589 2.97 1.42 -6.70
CA LEU A 589 1.56 1.69 -6.96
C LEU A 589 0.90 0.39 -7.43
N SER A 590 -0.30 0.14 -6.91
CA SER A 590 -1.29 -0.76 -7.53
C SER A 590 -2.62 -0.03 -7.48
N ASP A 591 -3.19 0.29 -8.64
CA ASP A 591 -4.42 1.07 -8.76
C ASP A 591 -5.36 0.43 -9.79
N GLU A 592 -6.66 0.58 -9.56
CA GLU A 592 -7.70 -0.08 -10.33
C GLU A 592 -8.55 0.94 -11.10
N MET A 593 -8.97 0.54 -12.29
CA MET A 593 -10.00 1.24 -13.06
C MET A 593 -10.95 0.24 -13.71
N TRP A 594 -12.17 0.70 -13.98
CA TRP A 594 -13.22 -0.13 -14.53
C TRP A 594 -13.61 0.37 -15.93
N LEU A 595 -13.74 -0.54 -16.88
CA LEU A 595 -14.14 -0.27 -18.26
C LEU A 595 -15.44 -0.99 -18.59
N LEU A 596 -16.51 -0.24 -18.83
CA LEU A 596 -17.80 -0.76 -19.27
C LEU A 596 -17.96 -0.63 -20.80
N ILE A 597 -17.99 -1.75 -21.51
CA ILE A 597 -18.33 -1.79 -22.93
C ILE A 597 -19.86 -1.77 -23.08
N ARG A 598 -20.39 -0.57 -23.31
CA ARG A 598 -21.80 -0.32 -23.57
C ARG A 598 -21.96 1.02 -24.23
N GLU A 599 -22.91 1.12 -25.16
CA GLU A 599 -23.35 2.39 -25.76
C GLU A 599 -23.47 3.49 -24.70
N PRO A 600 -23.05 4.74 -24.98
CA PRO A 600 -23.18 5.85 -24.05
C PRO A 600 -24.60 5.95 -23.50
N ARG A 601 -24.74 6.40 -22.25
CA ARG A 601 -26.06 6.74 -21.73
C ARG A 601 -26.59 7.88 -22.60
N THR A 602 -27.80 7.73 -23.11
CA THR A 602 -28.55 8.81 -23.75
C THR A 602 -29.49 9.51 -22.78
N ARG A 603 -29.62 8.97 -21.55
CA ARG A 603 -30.44 9.47 -20.44
C ARG A 603 -29.76 9.20 -19.09
N GLY A 604 -30.11 9.96 -18.05
CA GLY A 604 -29.46 9.92 -16.75
C GLY A 604 -27.99 10.35 -16.77
N ILE A 605 -27.60 11.21 -17.72
CA ILE A 605 -26.23 11.72 -17.83
C ILE A 605 -26.04 12.82 -16.79
N VAL A 606 -25.20 12.53 -15.79
CA VAL A 606 -24.81 13.52 -14.80
C VAL A 606 -23.64 14.33 -15.35
N THR A 607 -23.78 15.65 -15.45
CA THR A 607 -22.69 16.58 -15.80
C THR A 607 -22.62 17.69 -14.78
N LEU A 608 -21.46 18.33 -14.65
CA LEU A 608 -21.30 19.54 -13.85
C LEU A 608 -21.19 20.73 -14.81
N ARG A 609 -22.05 21.72 -14.64
CA ARG A 609 -21.93 23.00 -15.36
C ARG A 609 -20.84 23.85 -14.70
N ASP A 610 -20.27 24.80 -15.44
CA ASP A 610 -19.14 25.63 -14.96
C ASP A 610 -19.43 26.42 -13.67
N ASP A 611 -20.70 26.65 -13.34
CA ASP A 611 -21.16 27.28 -12.10
C ASP A 611 -21.36 26.28 -10.93
N GLY A 612 -20.93 25.03 -11.08
CA GLY A 612 -21.06 23.99 -10.07
C GLY A 612 -22.43 23.33 -10.00
N VAL A 613 -23.38 23.68 -10.88
CA VAL A 613 -24.69 23.02 -10.92
C VAL A 613 -24.57 21.62 -11.51
N THR A 614 -25.04 20.62 -10.77
CA THR A 614 -25.20 19.26 -11.29
C THR A 614 -26.37 19.23 -12.26
N LEU A 615 -26.17 18.69 -13.45
CA LEU A 615 -27.21 18.50 -14.47
C LEU A 615 -27.48 17.00 -14.64
N ILE A 616 -28.74 16.61 -14.78
CA ILE A 616 -29.16 15.31 -15.32
C ILE A 616 -29.78 15.54 -16.69
N ASP A 617 -29.19 14.98 -17.74
CA ASP A 617 -29.64 15.14 -19.14
C ASP A 617 -29.74 16.62 -19.58
N GLY A 618 -28.77 17.42 -19.15
CA GLY A 618 -28.72 18.86 -19.43
C GLY A 618 -29.71 19.71 -18.61
N GLN A 619 -30.51 19.08 -17.75
CA GLN A 619 -31.44 19.77 -16.85
C GLN A 619 -30.84 19.88 -15.44
N PRO A 620 -30.94 21.03 -14.75
CA PRO A 620 -30.52 21.17 -13.37
C PRO A 620 -31.11 20.09 -12.46
N PHE A 621 -30.24 19.39 -11.75
CA PHE A 621 -30.57 18.36 -10.79
C PHE A 621 -30.04 18.75 -9.41
N PHE A 622 -30.92 18.70 -8.42
CA PHE A 622 -30.61 19.03 -7.05
C PHE A 622 -30.64 17.74 -6.22
N PRO A 623 -29.50 17.25 -5.70
CA PRO A 623 -29.51 16.11 -4.80
C PRO A 623 -30.29 16.47 -3.53
N ILE A 624 -31.07 15.51 -3.03
CA ILE A 624 -31.88 15.65 -1.82
C ILE A 624 -30.94 15.99 -0.65
N GLY A 625 -30.98 17.24 -0.16
CA GLY A 625 -30.11 17.71 0.92
C GLY A 625 -29.85 19.23 0.94
N ILE A 626 -30.02 19.94 -0.19
CA ILE A 626 -30.01 21.41 -0.20
C ILE A 626 -31.43 21.90 0.06
N TYR A 627 -31.72 22.23 1.32
CA TYR A 627 -33.02 22.76 1.70
C TYR A 627 -33.08 24.24 1.31
N ALA A 628 -33.78 24.50 0.20
CA ALA A 628 -34.48 25.75 -0.09
C ALA A 628 -33.78 26.82 -0.97
N VAL A 629 -33.57 26.52 -2.26
CA VAL A 629 -33.50 27.55 -3.32
C VAL A 629 -34.83 27.59 -4.06
N TRP A 630 -35.40 28.79 -4.23
CA TRP A 630 -36.75 28.99 -4.75
C TRP A 630 -36.71 29.97 -5.92
N LYS A 631 -37.58 29.75 -6.91
CA LYS A 631 -37.87 30.76 -7.93
C LYS A 631 -38.56 31.95 -7.27
N ARG A 632 -37.94 33.12 -7.37
CA ARG A 632 -38.41 34.40 -6.81
C ARG A 632 -38.26 35.49 -7.86
N GLU A 633 -38.99 36.59 -7.67
CA GLU A 633 -38.94 37.71 -8.60
C GLU A 633 -37.51 38.27 -8.78
N HIS A 634 -36.71 38.31 -7.71
CA HIS A 634 -35.33 38.78 -7.77
C HIS A 634 -34.40 37.90 -8.62
N ASN A 635 -34.69 36.60 -8.79
CA ASN A 635 -33.97 35.71 -9.72
C ASN A 635 -34.74 35.52 -11.05
N ARG A 636 -35.73 36.38 -11.32
CA ARG A 636 -36.63 36.30 -12.48
C ARG A 636 -37.26 34.91 -12.65
N ASN A 637 -37.56 34.25 -11.54
CA ASN A 637 -38.09 32.90 -11.50
C ASN A 637 -37.22 31.87 -12.26
N SER A 638 -35.91 32.10 -12.32
CA SER A 638 -34.94 31.25 -12.99
C SER A 638 -33.93 30.74 -11.97
N PHE A 639 -33.77 29.42 -11.91
CA PHE A 639 -32.71 28.83 -11.10
C PHE A 639 -31.33 29.18 -11.67
N ASP A 640 -31.17 29.31 -12.98
CA ASP A 640 -29.90 29.72 -13.60
C ASP A 640 -29.43 31.10 -13.12
N ARG A 641 -30.37 32.01 -12.88
CA ARG A 641 -30.07 33.35 -12.35
C ARG A 641 -29.86 33.37 -10.84
N ALA A 642 -30.38 32.38 -10.12
CA ALA A 642 -30.24 32.32 -8.67
C ALA A 642 -28.80 31.98 -8.21
N PHE A 643 -27.97 31.45 -9.12
CA PHE A 643 -26.59 31.01 -8.85
C PHE A 643 -25.54 31.75 -9.70
N GLN A 644 -25.92 32.85 -10.35
CA GLN A 644 -24.98 33.70 -11.13
C GLN A 644 -24.29 34.79 -10.27
N GLU A 645 -24.71 34.93 -9.01
CA GLU A 645 -24.08 35.76 -7.97
C GLU A 645 -23.43 34.85 -6.93
#